data_AF-A0A944UG99-F1
#
_entry.id   AF-A0A944UG99-F1
#
_cell.length_a   1.000
_cell.length_b   1.000
_cell.length_c   1.000
_cell.angle_alpha   90.00
_cell.angle_beta   90.00
_cell.angle_gamma   90.00
#
_symmetry.space_group_name_H-M   'P 1'
#
loop_
_entity.id
_entity.type
_entity.pdbx_description
1 polymer ?
#
loop_
_entity_poly.entity_id
_entity_poly.type
_entity_poly.pdbx_seq_one_letter_code
_entity_poly.pdbx_strand_id
1 'polypeptide(L)'
;MNFNASDPGLDTGESQDGIGLLKALNAAGTTPTALFGDATADTTYNGDLIELGFFKDLGDDGAIGGSGADADTASSTAFKGLWTPLTSKTTIGHDASIITSMVPTPTTTEYTIPNGEFGFNVVINNNNSPKDDDTAYINPGGASTNYSIDDQQTGGGHLDISDNYALLEAATNPLLGIRFYDINTANFTSGGTTKATDGSTRYNTIMDAAWVWPGNGASPLNMAIYEKNSGAGTPTLDASLEFEFDNTSAYTANIAQIGTGNTRIENDDYVATVTYFNDSAGAVTLDLDGGVGSTVVSGFRGTNTSSKITGGDSASVGRVLTLHSAAGNTGTDAFEFVGDIYESDSASSDLSIVKTGTGDQILSGNIDLYSSNSQDEGFINLLEGGLTLNPGSGETQVIEYLKGASGTTLTLDSTGAGTIELGFAQSQSGATFSGNVVLTGTGSSNIIKVATGSTAADYEKEQVFDTGVISGSEKLTKSGVGRLKLTGDNTFSGGMDIDDGTVVAGHADALGGSGNTVTINKGKLEVSSGITLANNTIQGGSGKSIIGGDGTVGTITIGGDANEIDYVSPGRGISSSLTPSVKQVDLDANSGSDAIGSFSATALSLNGGGVFDWQIQDFTGGAGGAGTKYDVLNFETLTFEAGQTFTINLMALNSTSGNAGFPDNAGNLLNSYQGTNGFLLLNNNNGSGITWNGWGDGSAGVISNFNVNSDDSDYHAGNWYGDWNVWYNGGGDFYLQYSAVPEPSTYIMVTGLFMLPGYRWIRRFRKKIKSADAEFDEV
;
A
#
# COMPACT_ATOMS: atom_id res chain seq x y z
N MET A 1 28.91 40.75 9.04
CA MET A 1 28.86 39.37 9.56
C MET A 1 29.93 38.56 8.85
N ASN A 2 30.56 37.54 9.42
CA ASN A 2 31.51 36.69 8.69
C ASN A 2 31.03 35.23 8.84
N PHE A 3 30.73 34.57 7.74
CA PHE A 3 30.59 33.12 7.68
C PHE A 3 31.94 32.52 7.34
N ASN A 4 32.33 31.39 7.91
CA ASN A 4 33.57 30.72 7.50
C ASN A 4 33.34 29.20 7.45
N ALA A 5 33.70 28.59 6.32
CA ALA A 5 33.86 27.14 6.24
C ALA A 5 35.36 26.83 6.29
N SER A 6 35.81 26.24 7.39
CA SER A 6 37.22 25.93 7.62
C SER A 6 37.36 24.69 8.50
N ASP A 7 38.44 23.92 8.29
CA ASP A 7 38.87 22.87 9.22
C ASP A 7 38.95 23.43 10.65
N PRO A 8 38.28 22.81 11.64
CA PRO A 8 38.43 23.18 13.04
C PRO A 8 39.81 22.77 13.56
N GLY A 9 40.83 23.59 13.27
CA GLY A 9 42.24 23.23 13.38
C GLY A 9 42.75 22.59 14.68
N LEU A 10 43.81 21.81 14.54
CA LEU A 10 44.59 21.21 15.62
C LEU A 10 45.22 22.28 16.53
N ASP A 11 44.85 22.30 17.80
CA ASP A 11 45.55 23.11 18.81
C ASP A 11 46.86 22.41 19.20
N THR A 12 47.94 22.76 18.51
CA THR A 12 49.30 22.56 19.04
C THR A 12 50.07 23.85 18.85
N GLY A 13 49.95 24.76 19.82
CA GLY A 13 50.60 26.06 19.80
C GLY A 13 52.11 25.99 19.50
N GLU A 14 52.49 26.29 18.26
CA GLU A 14 53.63 27.07 17.80
C GLU A 14 53.37 27.45 16.33
N SER A 15 53.94 28.57 15.88
CA SER A 15 53.77 29.09 14.52
C SER A 15 54.37 28.14 13.47
N GLN A 16 53.53 27.43 12.72
CA GLN A 16 53.45 27.35 11.26
C GLN A 16 52.56 26.18 10.85
N ASP A 17 51.54 26.49 10.05
CA ASP A 17 50.87 25.63 9.06
C ASP A 17 50.57 24.19 9.48
N GLY A 18 49.73 24.06 10.51
CA GLY A 18 48.94 22.85 10.76
C GLY A 18 47.55 23.01 10.17
N ILE A 19 47.44 22.99 8.85
CA ILE A 19 46.17 23.09 8.13
C ILE A 19 45.81 21.69 7.62
N GLY A 20 44.68 21.15 8.11
CA GLY A 20 44.19 19.81 7.80
C GLY A 20 43.14 19.83 6.69
N LEU A 21 43.23 18.83 5.80
CA LEU A 21 42.45 18.69 4.58
C LEU A 21 40.93 18.63 4.81
N LEU A 22 40.17 19.52 4.16
CA LEU A 22 38.78 19.26 3.79
C LEU A 22 38.74 18.65 2.38
N LYS A 23 38.04 17.53 2.20
CA LYS A 23 37.91 16.84 0.90
C LYS A 23 36.49 17.05 0.38
N ALA A 24 36.34 17.50 -0.85
CA ALA A 24 35.03 17.61 -1.50
C ALA A 24 34.39 16.21 -1.66
N LEU A 25 33.07 16.18 -1.56
CA LEU A 25 32.25 15.02 -1.90
C LEU A 25 32.09 14.98 -3.42
N ASN A 26 32.47 13.86 -4.06
CA ASN A 26 32.04 13.62 -5.45
C ASN A 26 30.62 13.01 -5.40
N ALA A 27 29.78 13.36 -6.37
CA ALA A 27 28.38 12.91 -6.45
C ALA A 27 28.18 11.39 -6.64
N ALA A 28 29.27 10.64 -6.84
CA ALA A 28 29.32 9.19 -6.99
C ALA A 28 29.98 8.46 -5.78
N GLY A 29 30.27 9.15 -4.66
CA GLY A 29 30.65 8.56 -3.35
C GLY A 29 31.94 7.74 -3.26
N THR A 30 32.55 7.30 -4.37
CA THR A 30 33.51 6.18 -4.31
C THR A 30 34.92 6.49 -3.79
N THR A 31 35.38 7.75 -3.78
CA THR A 31 36.71 8.09 -3.19
C THR A 31 36.82 9.53 -2.67
N PRO A 32 37.58 9.77 -1.56
CA PRO A 32 37.90 11.10 -1.02
C PRO A 32 38.90 11.93 -1.87
N THR A 33 38.94 11.72 -3.18
CA THR A 33 39.99 12.28 -4.03
C THR A 33 39.41 13.08 -5.19
N ALA A 34 39.59 14.39 -5.03
CA ALA A 34 39.62 15.43 -6.05
C ALA A 34 38.26 15.93 -6.58
N LEU A 35 37.94 17.19 -6.26
CA LEU A 35 37.51 18.14 -7.29
C LEU A 35 38.43 17.91 -8.49
N PHE A 36 37.89 17.50 -9.64
CA PHE A 36 38.72 17.23 -10.81
C PHE A 36 39.49 18.49 -11.18
N GLY A 37 40.81 18.48 -11.00
CA GLY A 37 41.68 19.47 -11.62
C GLY A 37 41.66 19.26 -13.13
N ASP A 38 41.31 20.30 -13.89
CA ASP A 38 41.39 20.27 -15.36
C ASP A 38 42.82 19.90 -15.81
N ALA A 39 42.91 19.09 -16.86
CA ALA A 39 44.15 18.76 -17.56
C ALA A 39 44.67 19.92 -18.43
N THR A 40 43.88 21.00 -18.64
CA THR A 40 44.26 22.16 -19.46
C THR A 40 43.79 23.49 -18.89
N ALA A 41 44.56 24.56 -19.11
CA ALA A 41 44.13 25.92 -18.81
C ALA A 41 43.13 26.42 -19.87
N ASP A 42 42.13 27.20 -19.47
CA ASP A 42 41.17 27.95 -20.32
C ASP A 42 40.00 27.18 -20.98
N THR A 43 39.55 26.05 -20.43
CA THR A 43 38.27 25.43 -20.82
C THR A 43 37.28 25.42 -19.66
N THR A 44 36.16 26.13 -19.81
CA THR A 44 35.10 26.27 -18.80
C THR A 44 34.44 24.91 -18.54
N TYR A 45 34.70 24.28 -17.39
CA TYR A 45 33.99 23.08 -16.94
C TYR A 45 33.20 23.39 -15.67
N ASN A 46 31.86 23.34 -15.77
CA ASN A 46 30.91 23.64 -14.69
C ASN A 46 30.74 22.46 -13.69
N GLY A 47 31.80 21.72 -13.40
CA GLY A 47 31.77 20.71 -12.34
C GLY A 47 31.86 21.39 -10.98
N ASP A 48 30.94 21.06 -10.08
CA ASP A 48 30.99 21.32 -8.63
C ASP A 48 30.52 22.73 -8.18
N LEU A 49 29.26 23.05 -8.52
CA LEU A 49 28.54 24.23 -8.05
C LEU A 49 28.06 24.05 -6.58
N ILE A 50 28.37 24.99 -5.69
CA ILE A 50 27.85 25.03 -4.31
C ILE A 50 27.03 26.30 -4.09
N GLU A 51 25.95 26.21 -3.31
CA GLU A 51 25.11 27.33 -2.91
C GLU A 51 24.89 27.39 -1.40
N LEU A 52 24.90 28.61 -0.85
CA LEU A 52 24.55 28.87 0.54
C LEU A 52 23.12 29.40 0.61
N GLY A 53 22.40 28.95 1.62
CA GLY A 53 20.99 29.24 1.74
C GLY A 53 20.44 28.83 3.08
N PHE A 54 19.14 28.98 3.18
CA PHE A 54 18.32 28.53 4.29
C PHE A 54 17.00 28.02 3.73
N PHE A 55 16.29 27.21 4.50
CA PHE A 55 14.92 26.88 4.14
C PHE A 55 13.96 27.91 4.73
N LYS A 56 12.89 28.24 4.01
CA LYS A 56 11.83 29.11 4.50
C LYS A 56 10.46 28.47 4.34
N ASP A 57 9.59 28.79 5.28
CA ASP A 57 8.17 28.55 5.19
C ASP A 57 7.53 29.68 4.38
N LEU A 58 6.68 29.35 3.39
CA LEU A 58 5.93 30.33 2.60
C LEU A 58 4.57 30.66 3.26
N GLY A 59 4.25 30.07 4.43
CA GLY A 59 2.94 30.24 5.05
C GLY A 59 1.80 29.65 4.21
N ASP A 60 0.56 30.04 4.52
CA ASP A 60 -0.65 29.45 3.93
C ASP A 60 -0.89 29.85 2.46
N ASP A 61 -0.21 30.88 1.94
CA ASP A 61 -0.47 31.41 0.60
C ASP A 61 0.41 30.81 -0.50
N GLY A 62 1.45 30.06 -0.12
CA GLY A 62 2.38 29.40 -1.05
C GLY A 62 3.13 30.37 -1.96
N ALA A 63 3.16 31.67 -1.63
CA ALA A 63 3.82 32.71 -2.38
C ALA A 63 4.96 33.34 -1.56
N ILE A 64 5.86 34.06 -2.23
CA ILE A 64 6.93 34.77 -1.52
C ILE A 64 6.38 36.07 -0.95
N GLY A 65 6.45 36.20 0.36
CA GLY A 65 6.14 37.39 1.13
C GLY A 65 4.68 37.45 1.60
N GLY A 66 4.45 38.06 2.75
CA GLY A 66 3.10 38.26 3.27
C GLY A 66 3.11 38.89 4.66
N SER A 67 1.96 38.94 5.34
CA SER A 67 1.87 39.48 6.70
C SER A 67 0.78 38.80 7.51
N GLY A 68 0.97 38.67 8.82
CA GLY A 68 0.00 38.00 9.67
C GLY A 68 0.13 36.48 9.57
N ALA A 69 -0.93 35.79 9.15
CA ALA A 69 -0.93 34.34 8.98
C ALA A 69 -0.18 33.89 7.72
N ASP A 70 -0.14 34.74 6.69
CA ASP A 70 0.52 34.48 5.41
C ASP A 70 2.00 34.94 5.42
N ALA A 71 2.61 35.13 6.58
CA ALA A 71 3.97 35.69 6.67
C ALA A 71 5.02 34.59 6.48
N ASP A 72 5.87 34.73 5.47
CA ASP A 72 7.08 33.92 5.31
C ASP A 72 7.93 33.93 6.59
N THR A 73 8.52 32.77 6.93
CA THR A 73 9.47 32.68 8.04
C THR A 73 10.67 31.82 7.67
N ALA A 74 11.88 32.26 8.03
CA ALA A 74 13.06 31.42 7.89
C ALA A 74 12.98 30.25 8.88
N SER A 75 13.25 29.04 8.40
CA SER A 75 13.07 27.82 9.16
C SER A 75 14.16 27.64 10.21
N SER A 76 13.74 27.27 11.43
CA SER A 76 14.61 26.77 12.50
C SER A 76 14.70 25.23 12.52
N THR A 77 14.03 24.56 11.60
CA THR A 77 14.01 23.10 11.44
C THR A 77 14.72 22.76 10.14
N ALA A 78 15.68 21.83 10.20
CA ALA A 78 16.44 21.42 9.03
C ALA A 78 15.49 20.94 7.93
N PHE A 79 15.75 21.36 6.68
CA PHE A 79 15.01 20.96 5.48
C PHE A 79 13.50 21.24 5.48
N LYS A 80 12.99 22.05 6.41
CA LYS A 80 11.57 22.45 6.42
C LYS A 80 11.32 23.65 5.50
N GLY A 81 10.54 23.45 4.45
CA GLY A 81 10.06 24.49 3.55
C GLY A 81 10.79 24.55 2.21
N LEU A 82 10.85 25.74 1.59
CA LEU A 82 11.51 25.97 0.31
C LEU A 82 12.94 26.47 0.52
N TRP A 83 13.91 25.81 -0.12
CA TRP A 83 15.28 26.29 -0.15
C TRP A 83 15.37 27.66 -0.82
N THR A 84 15.96 28.60 -0.10
CA THR A 84 16.15 29.99 -0.51
C THR A 84 17.64 30.32 -0.43
N PRO A 85 18.27 30.68 -1.56
CA PRO A 85 19.67 31.06 -1.55
C PRO A 85 19.88 32.40 -0.85
N LEU A 86 20.99 32.54 -0.15
CA LEU A 86 21.36 33.82 0.49
C LEU A 86 21.65 34.92 -0.54
N THR A 87 22.10 34.54 -1.74
CA THR A 87 22.41 35.48 -2.83
C THR A 87 21.67 35.08 -4.11
N SER A 88 21.39 36.07 -4.96
CA SER A 88 20.69 35.87 -6.24
C SER A 88 21.39 34.85 -7.16
N LYS A 89 22.71 34.71 -7.02
CA LYS A 89 23.55 33.68 -7.64
C LYS A 89 24.70 33.31 -6.71
N THR A 90 24.64 32.15 -6.06
CA THR A 90 25.86 31.52 -5.55
C THR A 90 26.32 30.49 -6.58
N THR A 91 27.38 30.82 -7.31
CA THR A 91 28.01 29.91 -8.27
C THR A 91 29.49 29.81 -7.95
N ILE A 92 29.95 28.66 -7.48
CA ILE A 92 31.39 28.38 -7.40
C ILE A 92 31.83 27.90 -8.79
N GLY A 93 32.37 28.84 -9.57
CA GLY A 93 32.90 28.62 -10.92
C GLY A 93 33.66 29.87 -11.37
N HIS A 94 34.81 29.69 -12.01
CA HIS A 94 35.78 30.75 -12.35
C HIS A 94 35.15 32.02 -12.94
N ASP A 95 35.31 33.17 -12.26
CA ASP A 95 35.98 34.38 -12.77
C ASP A 95 35.83 35.53 -11.75
N ALA A 96 36.93 35.98 -11.15
CA ALA A 96 37.06 37.39 -10.80
C ALA A 96 38.47 37.87 -10.99
N SER A 97 38.58 38.89 -11.82
CA SER A 97 39.68 39.83 -11.77
C SER A 97 39.74 40.47 -10.37
N ILE A 98 40.75 40.12 -9.57
CA ILE A 98 41.04 40.86 -8.34
C ILE A 98 41.31 42.33 -8.72
N ILE A 99 40.43 43.19 -8.21
CA ILE A 99 40.63 44.63 -8.13
C ILE A 99 41.76 44.86 -7.11
N THR A 100 42.83 45.48 -7.58
CA THR A 100 44.11 45.70 -6.87
C THR A 100 44.05 46.71 -5.71
N SER A 101 42.91 46.90 -5.03
CA SER A 101 42.75 47.99 -4.05
C SER A 101 42.14 47.64 -2.69
N MET A 102 42.02 46.37 -2.29
CA MET A 102 41.83 46.08 -0.87
C MET A 102 43.18 46.05 -0.16
N VAL A 103 43.54 47.22 0.39
CA VAL A 103 44.64 47.38 1.34
C VAL A 103 44.22 46.73 2.67
N PRO A 104 45.06 45.88 3.28
CA PRO A 104 44.78 45.26 4.57
C PRO A 104 44.63 46.33 5.66
N THR A 105 43.54 46.27 6.43
CA THR A 105 43.52 46.91 7.74
C THR A 105 44.18 45.96 8.75
N PRO A 106 44.95 46.45 9.74
CA PRO A 106 45.98 45.66 10.41
C PRO A 106 45.48 44.67 11.48
N THR A 107 44.19 44.30 11.48
CA THR A 107 43.57 43.54 12.57
C THR A 107 42.85 42.27 12.16
N THR A 108 42.90 41.86 10.89
CA THR A 108 42.35 40.57 10.45
C THR A 108 43.50 39.63 10.13
N THR A 109 43.57 38.52 10.87
CA THR A 109 44.39 37.35 10.53
C THR A 109 44.05 36.92 9.10
N GLU A 110 45.08 36.80 8.25
CA GLU A 110 44.97 36.10 6.97
C GLU A 110 44.43 34.69 7.22
N TYR A 111 43.35 34.33 6.54
CA TYR A 111 42.93 32.94 6.41
C TYR A 111 43.57 32.39 5.14
N THR A 112 44.70 31.72 5.27
CA THR A 112 45.31 30.93 4.18
C THR A 112 44.49 29.65 4.03
N ILE A 113 43.90 29.44 2.86
CA ILE A 113 43.14 28.22 2.50
C ILE A 113 44.06 27.35 1.62
N PRO A 114 44.53 26.18 2.08
CA PRO A 114 45.37 25.27 1.30
C PRO A 114 44.71 24.65 0.06
N ASN A 115 45.55 24.01 -0.77
CA ASN A 115 45.11 23.31 -1.97
C ASN A 115 44.10 22.20 -1.68
N GLY A 116 42.96 22.26 -2.35
CA GLY A 116 41.87 21.29 -2.21
C GLY A 116 40.80 21.69 -1.21
N GLU A 117 40.95 22.85 -0.55
CA GLU A 117 40.00 23.38 0.42
C GLU A 117 39.09 24.45 -0.20
N PHE A 118 37.88 24.60 0.35
CA PHE A 118 36.99 25.71 0.03
C PHE A 118 36.53 26.36 1.32
N GLY A 119 36.56 27.68 1.35
CA GLY A 119 36.03 28.50 2.43
C GLY A 119 35.49 29.79 1.81
N PHE A 120 34.41 30.31 2.35
CA PHE A 120 33.83 31.58 1.95
C PHE A 120 33.78 32.46 3.19
N ASN A 121 34.16 33.73 3.04
CA ASN A 121 33.88 34.77 4.03
C ASN A 121 32.78 35.67 3.51
N VAL A 122 31.53 35.41 3.90
CA VAL A 122 30.38 36.20 3.45
C VAL A 122 30.08 37.30 4.46
N VAL A 123 30.17 38.55 4.02
CA VAL A 123 29.73 39.74 4.76
C VAL A 123 28.49 40.31 4.12
N ILE A 124 27.34 40.12 4.75
CA ILE A 124 26.07 40.73 4.32
C ILE A 124 25.95 42.11 4.98
N ASN A 125 25.92 43.18 4.19
CA ASN A 125 25.74 44.56 4.67
C ASN A 125 24.43 45.17 4.17
N ASN A 126 23.58 45.71 5.05
CA ASN A 126 22.32 46.36 4.65
C ASN A 126 22.44 47.86 4.30
N ASN A 127 23.64 48.33 3.98
CA ASN A 127 23.97 49.77 4.01
C ASN A 127 23.51 50.55 2.77
N ASN A 128 22.40 50.20 2.11
CA ASN A 128 21.64 51.03 1.16
C ASN A 128 22.50 51.85 0.15
N SER A 129 23.69 51.35 -0.20
CA SER A 129 24.74 52.06 -0.92
C SER A 129 25.02 51.25 -2.18
N PRO A 130 25.18 51.86 -3.36
CA PRO A 130 25.26 51.16 -4.66
C PRO A 130 26.56 50.36 -4.88
N LYS A 131 27.24 50.00 -3.80
CA LYS A 131 28.42 49.15 -3.72
C LYS A 131 28.25 48.28 -2.48
N ASP A 132 27.32 47.33 -2.57
CA ASP A 132 27.22 46.27 -1.59
C ASP A 132 28.41 45.34 -1.86
N ASP A 133 29.50 45.53 -1.12
CA ASP A 133 30.70 44.68 -1.15
C ASP A 133 30.40 43.37 -0.40
N ASP A 134 29.38 42.62 -0.84
CA ASP A 134 29.07 41.28 -0.34
C ASP A 134 30.01 40.29 -1.07
N THR A 135 31.31 40.40 -0.80
CA THR A 135 32.34 39.65 -1.52
C THR A 135 32.65 38.36 -0.79
N ALA A 136 32.44 37.21 -1.44
CA ALA A 136 32.99 35.95 -0.96
C ALA A 136 34.21 35.54 -1.82
N TYR A 137 35.27 35.16 -1.13
CA TYR A 137 36.55 34.79 -1.73
C TYR A 137 36.75 33.28 -1.65
N ILE A 138 37.33 32.69 -2.70
CA ILE A 138 37.79 31.30 -2.73
C ILE A 138 39.26 31.33 -3.16
N ASN A 139 40.14 30.64 -2.44
CA ASN A 139 41.59 30.64 -2.70
C ASN A 139 42.11 29.21 -2.94
N PRO A 140 42.17 28.74 -4.19
CA PRO A 140 42.76 27.46 -4.53
C PRO A 140 44.18 27.70 -5.03
N GLY A 141 45.18 27.31 -4.23
CA GLY A 141 46.56 27.67 -4.47
C GLY A 141 47.11 27.24 -5.84
N GLY A 142 47.62 28.25 -6.54
CA GLY A 142 48.32 28.18 -7.82
C GLY A 142 48.43 29.60 -8.37
N ALA A 143 49.41 29.89 -9.22
CA ALA A 143 49.57 31.22 -9.83
C ALA A 143 48.44 31.60 -10.82
N SER A 144 47.29 30.92 -10.76
CA SER A 144 46.06 31.28 -11.47
C SER A 144 45.15 32.04 -10.51
N THR A 145 44.93 33.30 -10.84
CA THR A 145 43.80 34.09 -10.37
C THR A 145 42.49 33.36 -10.70
N ASN A 146 41.41 33.68 -9.97
CA ASN A 146 40.00 33.66 -10.45
C ASN A 146 39.03 32.68 -9.76
N TYR A 147 38.54 33.02 -8.57
CA TYR A 147 37.26 32.52 -8.04
C TYR A 147 36.55 33.62 -7.22
N SER A 148 35.27 33.85 -7.47
CA SER A 148 34.45 34.91 -6.87
C SER A 148 33.00 34.49 -6.85
N ILE A 149 32.29 34.79 -5.76
CA ILE A 149 30.83 34.81 -5.76
C ILE A 149 30.42 36.18 -6.31
N ASP A 150 29.88 36.18 -7.52
CA ASP A 150 29.48 37.40 -8.21
C ASP A 150 27.99 37.67 -7.98
N ASP A 151 27.65 38.80 -7.35
CA ASP A 151 26.28 39.33 -7.24
C ASP A 151 25.75 39.88 -8.59
N GLN A 152 26.26 39.39 -9.72
CA GLN A 152 26.05 40.07 -11.00
C GLN A 152 24.59 40.00 -11.50
N GLN A 153 23.86 41.08 -11.21
CA GLN A 153 23.21 41.87 -12.25
C GLN A 153 23.72 43.32 -12.21
N THR A 154 24.59 43.65 -13.17
CA THR A 154 24.71 45.04 -13.59
C THR A 154 23.37 45.50 -14.16
N GLY A 155 22.56 46.19 -13.35
CA GLY A 155 21.37 46.93 -13.82
C GLY A 155 19.99 46.29 -13.59
N GLY A 156 19.86 45.25 -12.76
CA GLY A 156 18.57 44.79 -12.24
C GLY A 156 18.44 45.10 -10.75
N GLY A 157 17.22 45.35 -10.28
CA GLY A 157 16.99 45.76 -8.88
C GLY A 157 17.39 44.68 -7.89
N HIS A 158 18.19 45.05 -6.88
CA HIS A 158 18.66 44.25 -5.74
C HIS A 158 17.53 43.86 -4.76
N LEU A 159 16.39 43.37 -5.27
CA LEU A 159 15.19 43.14 -4.45
C LEU A 159 15.25 41.85 -3.61
N ASP A 160 16.13 40.88 -3.95
CA ASP A 160 16.09 39.53 -3.36
C ASP A 160 16.90 39.41 -2.04
N ILE A 161 18.07 40.06 -1.95
CA ILE A 161 18.94 39.96 -0.75
C ILE A 161 18.33 40.66 0.47
N SER A 162 17.67 41.81 0.29
CA SER A 162 17.08 42.57 1.41
C SER A 162 15.94 41.81 2.09
N ASP A 163 15.14 41.10 1.30
CA ASP A 163 13.96 40.39 1.79
C ASP A 163 14.38 39.09 2.49
N ASN A 164 15.31 38.33 1.92
CA ASN A 164 15.88 37.12 2.55
C ASN A 164 16.64 37.45 3.84
N TYR A 165 17.39 38.56 3.86
CA TYR A 165 18.02 39.07 5.08
C TYR A 165 16.99 39.46 6.15
N ALA A 166 15.91 40.16 5.77
CA ALA A 166 14.85 40.54 6.70
C ALA A 166 14.15 39.32 7.32
N LEU A 167 13.96 38.24 6.55
CA LEU A 167 13.40 36.98 7.05
C LEU A 167 14.31 36.31 8.08
N LEU A 168 15.63 36.28 7.82
CA LEU A 168 16.61 35.72 8.76
C LEU A 168 16.69 36.51 10.07
N GLU A 169 16.66 37.84 9.99
CA GLU A 169 16.67 38.70 11.19
C GLU A 169 15.34 38.65 11.97
N ALA A 170 14.22 38.40 11.29
CA ALA A 170 12.91 38.28 11.93
C ALA A 170 12.69 36.91 12.59
N ALA A 171 13.34 35.86 12.08
CA ALA A 171 13.18 34.50 12.58
C ALA A 171 13.96 34.24 13.88
N THR A 172 13.48 33.28 14.67
CA THR A 172 14.16 32.85 15.90
C THR A 172 15.02 31.62 15.59
N ASN A 173 16.34 31.77 15.68
CA ASN A 173 17.33 30.71 15.42
C ASN A 173 17.18 30.03 14.04
N PRO A 174 17.06 30.76 12.92
CA PRO A 174 16.95 30.11 11.63
C PRO A 174 18.25 29.38 11.27
N LEU A 175 18.12 28.21 10.64
CA LEU A 175 19.25 27.36 10.27
C LEU A 175 19.75 27.70 8.86
N LEU A 176 21.06 27.70 8.71
CA LEU A 176 21.74 27.83 7.43
C LEU A 176 22.18 26.45 6.93
N GLY A 177 22.31 26.32 5.61
CA GLY A 177 22.74 25.10 4.95
C GLY A 177 23.69 25.36 3.79
N ILE A 178 24.23 24.26 3.27
CA ILE A 178 25.08 24.24 2.10
C ILE A 178 24.49 23.23 1.11
N ARG A 179 24.17 23.68 -0.11
CA ARG A 179 23.67 22.83 -1.19
C ARG A 179 24.76 22.56 -2.21
N PHE A 180 25.01 21.28 -2.47
CA PHE A 180 25.99 20.79 -3.42
C PHE A 180 25.28 20.32 -4.68
N TYR A 181 25.60 20.85 -5.84
CA TYR A 181 24.99 20.47 -7.10
C TYR A 181 25.89 19.54 -7.91
N ASP A 182 25.29 18.55 -8.55
CA ASP A 182 25.87 17.69 -9.56
C ASP A 182 25.26 18.04 -10.93
N ILE A 183 26.08 18.63 -11.80
CA ILE A 183 25.69 19.10 -13.14
C ILE A 183 26.23 18.11 -14.17
N ASN A 184 25.35 17.65 -15.08
CA ASN A 184 25.77 16.81 -16.19
C ASN A 184 26.72 17.57 -17.13
N THR A 185 27.98 17.13 -17.18
CA THR A 185 29.08 17.77 -17.93
C THR A 185 29.16 17.32 -19.41
N ALA A 186 28.27 16.45 -19.88
CA ALA A 186 28.45 15.78 -21.18
C ALA A 186 28.09 16.63 -22.43
N ASN A 187 27.33 17.73 -22.31
CA ASN A 187 26.83 18.50 -23.46
C ASN A 187 27.11 20.02 -23.36
N PHE A 188 28.39 20.40 -23.23
CA PHE A 188 28.76 21.82 -23.23
C PHE A 188 28.75 22.43 -24.64
N THR A 189 27.92 23.46 -24.85
CA THR A 189 28.14 24.49 -25.87
C THR A 189 28.62 25.77 -25.18
N SER A 190 29.58 26.49 -25.78
CA SER A 190 30.13 27.71 -25.17
C SER A 190 29.01 28.74 -24.96
N GLY A 191 28.75 29.14 -23.71
CA GLY A 191 27.64 30.04 -23.38
C GLY A 191 27.09 29.94 -21.95
N GLY A 192 27.56 29.00 -21.13
CA GLY A 192 27.21 28.89 -19.72
C GLY A 192 25.83 28.28 -19.51
N THR A 193 25.79 27.02 -19.06
CA THR A 193 24.57 26.45 -18.51
C THR A 193 24.29 27.12 -17.17
N THR A 194 23.19 27.88 -17.07
CA THR A 194 22.66 28.40 -15.81
C THR A 194 21.86 27.32 -15.08
N LYS A 195 21.66 27.48 -13.76
CA LYS A 195 20.84 26.59 -12.87
C LYS A 195 19.45 26.19 -13.42
N ALA A 196 18.97 26.87 -14.46
CA ALA A 196 17.58 26.86 -14.91
C ALA A 196 17.35 26.24 -16.31
N THR A 197 18.38 25.86 -17.07
CA THR A 197 18.19 25.56 -18.51
C THR A 197 18.12 24.10 -18.89
N ASP A 198 18.36 23.17 -17.96
CA ASP A 198 18.16 21.73 -18.17
C ASP A 198 17.51 21.16 -16.91
N GLY A 199 16.26 20.70 -17.01
CA GLY A 199 15.39 20.32 -15.88
C GLY A 199 15.82 19.10 -15.05
N SER A 200 17.12 18.80 -14.95
CA SER A 200 17.69 17.67 -14.21
C SER A 200 18.92 18.06 -13.39
N THR A 201 18.84 19.18 -12.66
CA THR A 201 19.92 19.53 -11.73
C THR A 201 19.80 18.66 -10.49
N ARG A 202 20.83 17.87 -10.19
CA ARG A 202 20.90 17.03 -8.99
C ARG A 202 21.59 17.80 -7.88
N TYR A 203 21.19 17.60 -6.63
CA TYR A 203 21.85 18.25 -5.50
C TYR A 203 21.68 17.46 -4.20
N ASN A 204 22.50 17.74 -3.21
CA ASN A 204 22.16 17.42 -1.82
C ASN A 204 22.36 18.66 -0.96
N THR A 205 21.52 18.85 0.04
CA THR A 205 21.71 19.91 1.03
C THR A 205 22.20 19.31 2.33
N ILE A 206 23.21 19.94 2.92
CA ILE A 206 23.74 19.60 4.23
C ILE A 206 23.36 20.74 5.19
N MET A 207 22.93 20.39 6.38
CA MET A 207 22.68 21.31 7.49
C MET A 207 23.30 20.77 8.77
N ASP A 208 23.41 21.62 9.78
CA ASP A 208 23.82 21.22 11.13
C ASP A 208 23.04 22.07 12.13
N ALA A 209 22.63 21.47 13.25
CA ALA A 209 21.89 22.17 14.30
C ALA A 209 22.67 23.34 14.92
N ALA A 210 24.00 23.38 14.78
CA ALA A 210 24.88 24.46 15.20
C ALA A 210 25.00 25.59 14.16
N TRP A 211 24.56 25.38 12.91
CA TRP A 211 24.62 26.38 11.84
C TRP A 211 23.46 27.38 11.93
N VAL A 212 23.29 27.98 13.11
CA VAL A 212 22.24 28.96 13.41
C VAL A 212 22.69 30.35 12.96
N TRP A 213 21.81 31.06 12.25
CA TRP A 213 22.03 32.46 11.89
C TRP A 213 22.35 33.29 13.15
N PRO A 214 23.51 33.97 13.19
CA PRO A 214 23.98 34.59 14.42
C PRO A 214 23.29 35.94 14.73
N GLY A 215 22.54 36.53 13.79
CA GLY A 215 21.87 37.82 13.94
C GLY A 215 22.82 39.03 13.86
N ASN A 216 22.28 40.23 13.65
CA ASN A 216 23.08 41.43 13.44
C ASN A 216 24.08 41.74 14.59
N GLY A 217 25.37 41.89 14.25
CA GLY A 217 26.44 42.30 15.18
C GLY A 217 27.00 41.19 16.07
N ALA A 218 26.59 39.94 15.87
CA ALA A 218 27.08 38.78 16.60
C ALA A 218 28.42 38.22 16.06
N SER A 219 29.02 37.30 16.83
CA SER A 219 30.26 36.59 16.48
C SER A 219 30.14 35.82 15.16
N PRO A 220 31.25 35.55 14.46
CA PRO A 220 31.25 34.75 13.23
C PRO A 220 30.61 33.38 13.43
N LEU A 221 29.81 32.93 12.47
CA LEU A 221 29.32 31.55 12.41
C LEU A 221 30.33 30.71 11.62
N ASN A 222 30.81 29.63 12.23
CA ASN A 222 31.68 28.67 11.57
C ASN A 222 30.85 27.45 11.16
N MET A 223 30.87 27.11 9.87
CA MET A 223 30.18 25.94 9.31
C MET A 223 31.22 24.91 8.85
N ALA A 224 31.32 23.77 9.52
CA ALA A 224 32.37 22.76 9.25
C ALA A 224 31.73 21.40 8.95
N ILE A 225 32.29 20.68 7.96
CA ILE A 225 31.78 19.36 7.53
C ILE A 225 32.54 18.21 8.22
N TYR A 226 33.67 18.48 8.87
CA TYR A 226 34.50 17.49 9.55
C TYR A 226 34.69 17.87 11.02
N GLU A 227 34.77 16.88 11.91
CA GLU A 227 35.01 17.10 13.33
C GLU A 227 36.37 17.75 13.60
N LYS A 228 36.43 18.50 14.70
CA LYS A 228 37.68 18.97 15.31
C LYS A 228 38.53 17.81 15.82
N ASN A 229 39.47 17.34 15.01
CA ASN A 229 40.47 16.41 15.50
C ASN A 229 41.42 17.11 16.48
N SER A 230 41.46 16.63 17.72
CA SER A 230 42.41 17.08 18.75
C SER A 230 43.76 16.33 18.70
N GLY A 231 44.06 15.60 17.63
CA GLY A 231 45.31 14.84 17.44
C GLY A 231 45.60 14.44 15.98
N ALA A 232 46.72 13.74 15.74
CA ALA A 232 47.22 13.35 14.40
C ALA A 232 46.41 12.23 13.69
N GLY A 233 45.09 12.19 13.89
CA GLY A 233 44.17 11.26 13.25
C GLY A 233 43.64 11.78 11.91
N THR A 234 43.11 10.87 11.08
CA THR A 234 42.37 11.23 9.87
C THR A 234 41.10 12.00 10.27
N PRO A 235 40.81 13.17 9.66
CA PRO A 235 39.53 13.88 9.87
C PRO A 235 38.35 12.94 9.61
N THR A 236 37.40 12.89 10.54
CA THR A 236 36.12 12.19 10.41
C THR A 236 35.03 13.20 10.11
N LEU A 237 34.01 12.79 9.34
CA LEU A 237 32.84 13.63 9.09
C LEU A 237 32.26 14.10 10.43
N ASP A 238 31.80 15.34 10.50
CA ASP A 238 31.08 15.82 11.67
C ASP A 238 29.80 15.00 11.85
N ALA A 239 29.70 14.30 12.97
CA ALA A 239 28.60 13.42 13.27
C ALA A 239 27.29 14.17 13.55
N SER A 240 27.31 15.51 13.71
CA SER A 240 26.10 16.32 13.83
C SER A 240 25.53 16.83 12.51
N LEU A 241 26.19 16.56 11.37
CA LEU A 241 25.63 16.91 10.06
C LEU A 241 24.36 16.13 9.78
N GLU A 242 23.39 16.83 9.25
CA GLU A 242 22.15 16.29 8.70
C GLU A 242 22.20 16.45 7.17
N PHE A 243 21.75 15.42 6.46
CA PHE A 243 21.64 15.43 5.00
C PHE A 243 20.17 15.47 4.61
N GLU A 244 19.85 16.23 3.56
CA GLU A 244 18.46 16.40 3.11
C GLU A 244 17.85 15.08 2.68
N PHE A 245 18.65 14.14 2.16
CA PHE A 245 18.25 12.76 1.94
C PHE A 245 19.24 11.81 2.59
N ASP A 246 18.79 11.18 3.68
CA ASP A 246 19.45 10.04 4.30
C ASP A 246 18.82 8.75 3.75
N ASN A 247 19.62 7.96 3.04
CA ASN A 247 19.17 6.72 2.42
C ASN A 247 19.37 5.49 3.30
N THR A 248 19.74 5.66 4.58
CA THR A 248 20.00 4.54 5.50
C THR A 248 18.81 3.57 5.58
N SER A 249 17.58 4.09 5.71
CA SER A 249 16.38 3.26 5.78
C SER A 249 16.07 2.56 4.45
N ALA A 250 16.10 3.29 3.33
CA ALA A 250 15.82 2.73 2.01
C ALA A 250 16.92 1.79 1.47
N TYR A 251 18.17 1.94 1.94
CA TYR A 251 19.25 0.97 1.72
C TYR A 251 18.94 -0.38 2.36
N THR A 252 18.58 -0.40 3.65
CA THR A 252 18.24 -1.66 4.34
C THR A 252 17.05 -2.38 3.71
N ALA A 253 16.13 -1.63 3.12
CA ALA A 253 14.97 -2.14 2.42
C ALA A 253 15.23 -2.49 0.93
N ASN A 254 16.38 -2.15 0.36
CA ASN A 254 16.79 -2.47 -1.01
C ASN A 254 15.89 -1.87 -2.11
N ILE A 255 15.38 -0.64 -1.94
CA ILE A 255 14.29 -0.11 -2.77
C ILE A 255 14.53 1.26 -3.41
N ALA A 256 15.46 2.09 -2.91
CA ALA A 256 15.82 3.33 -3.59
C ALA A 256 16.85 3.07 -4.71
N GLN A 257 16.55 3.56 -5.91
CA GLN A 257 17.35 3.33 -7.12
C GLN A 257 17.51 4.63 -7.90
N ILE A 258 18.64 4.77 -8.60
CA ILE A 258 18.96 5.94 -9.42
C ILE A 258 19.44 5.55 -10.83
N GLY A 259 19.23 6.47 -11.76
CA GLY A 259 19.78 6.42 -13.11
C GLY A 259 19.07 5.43 -14.03
N THR A 260 19.42 5.50 -15.31
CA THR A 260 18.82 4.65 -16.37
C THR A 260 19.15 3.17 -16.21
N GLY A 261 20.24 2.84 -15.52
CA GLY A 261 20.58 1.47 -15.14
C GLY A 261 19.77 0.91 -13.96
N ASN A 262 18.84 1.68 -13.39
CA ASN A 262 18.08 1.33 -12.20
C ASN A 262 18.99 0.84 -11.05
N THR A 263 20.10 1.55 -10.86
CA THR A 263 21.16 1.11 -9.95
C THR A 263 20.72 1.40 -8.53
N ARG A 264 20.76 0.37 -7.69
CA ARG A 264 20.50 0.53 -6.26
C ARG A 264 21.47 1.55 -5.66
N ILE A 265 20.96 2.42 -4.81
CA ILE A 265 21.80 3.28 -3.99
C ILE A 265 22.43 2.41 -2.89
N GLU A 266 23.71 2.07 -3.05
CA GLU A 266 24.47 1.31 -2.05
C GLU A 266 25.07 2.27 -1.01
N ASN A 267 25.01 1.91 0.30
CA ASN A 267 25.68 2.54 1.44
C ASN A 267 26.42 3.84 1.09
N ASP A 268 25.81 4.99 1.39
CA ASP A 268 26.48 6.27 1.61
C ASP A 268 25.44 7.41 1.69
N ASP A 269 25.54 8.25 2.72
CA ASP A 269 24.76 9.50 2.91
C ASP A 269 25.11 10.58 1.85
N TYR A 270 25.89 10.20 0.83
CA TYR A 270 26.59 11.10 -0.08
C TYR A 270 26.08 11.05 -1.53
N VAL A 271 25.01 10.29 -1.80
CA VAL A 271 24.39 10.29 -3.14
C VAL A 271 23.48 11.52 -3.25
N ALA A 272 23.81 12.43 -4.17
CA ALA A 272 22.98 13.60 -4.43
C ALA A 272 21.53 13.19 -4.74
N THR A 273 20.55 13.87 -4.13
CA THR A 273 19.16 13.75 -4.55
C THR A 273 19.07 14.12 -6.02
N VAL A 274 18.49 13.20 -6.79
CA VAL A 274 18.38 13.35 -8.24
C VAL A 274 17.12 14.17 -8.50
N THR A 275 17.31 15.47 -8.71
CA THR A 275 16.42 16.43 -9.40
C THR A 275 15.73 17.46 -8.50
N TYR A 276 16.05 18.73 -8.74
CA TYR A 276 15.15 19.85 -8.45
C TYR A 276 14.00 19.81 -9.45
N PHE A 277 12.81 19.43 -9.00
CA PHE A 277 11.59 19.58 -9.80
C PHE A 277 10.99 20.96 -9.51
N ASN A 278 10.87 21.81 -10.54
CA ASN A 278 10.27 23.14 -10.40
C ASN A 278 9.51 23.54 -11.67
N ASP A 279 8.20 23.71 -11.53
CA ASP A 279 7.29 24.10 -12.61
C ASP A 279 6.85 25.57 -12.57
N SER A 280 7.49 26.39 -11.71
CA SER A 280 7.17 27.82 -11.56
C SER A 280 7.26 28.62 -12.87
N ALA A 281 8.11 28.17 -13.81
CA ALA A 281 8.31 28.82 -15.11
C ALA A 281 7.40 28.28 -16.23
N GLY A 282 6.66 27.19 -15.98
CA GLY A 282 5.85 26.49 -16.97
C GLY A 282 5.79 24.98 -16.70
N ALA A 283 4.96 24.27 -17.47
CA ALA A 283 4.78 22.83 -17.31
C ALA A 283 6.10 22.07 -17.54
N VAL A 284 6.41 21.11 -16.67
CA VAL A 284 7.62 20.29 -16.73
C VAL A 284 7.23 18.83 -16.94
N THR A 285 7.91 18.14 -17.86
CA THR A 285 7.82 16.68 -17.99
C THR A 285 9.12 16.04 -17.50
N LEU A 286 9.04 15.20 -16.47
CA LEU A 286 10.13 14.34 -16.03
C LEU A 286 9.92 12.93 -16.59
N ASP A 287 10.69 12.59 -17.62
CA ASP A 287 10.66 11.28 -18.26
C ASP A 287 11.75 10.36 -17.66
N LEU A 288 11.34 9.28 -16.98
CA LEU A 288 12.20 8.30 -16.36
C LEU A 288 12.66 7.19 -17.34
N ASP A 289 12.08 7.08 -18.53
CA ASP A 289 12.46 6.05 -19.52
C ASP A 289 13.50 6.55 -20.51
N GLY A 290 13.20 7.69 -21.14
CA GLY A 290 14.07 8.36 -22.12
C GLY A 290 15.01 9.40 -21.50
N GLY A 291 14.81 9.73 -20.22
CA GLY A 291 15.52 10.80 -19.52
C GLY A 291 16.46 10.30 -18.41
N VAL A 292 16.10 10.58 -17.16
CA VAL A 292 17.01 10.44 -16.01
C VAL A 292 17.09 9.01 -15.44
N GLY A 293 16.12 8.15 -15.74
CA GLY A 293 15.99 6.84 -15.09
C GLY A 293 15.27 6.93 -13.75
N SER A 294 15.43 5.91 -12.89
CA SER A 294 14.95 5.98 -11.50
C SER A 294 15.58 7.19 -10.81
N THR A 295 14.83 7.84 -9.93
CA THR A 295 15.18 9.17 -9.42
C THR A 295 14.69 9.41 -8.00
N VAL A 296 15.38 10.29 -7.27
CA VAL A 296 15.02 10.68 -5.90
C VAL A 296 14.74 12.17 -5.88
N VAL A 297 13.50 12.58 -5.67
CA VAL A 297 13.12 14.00 -5.59
C VAL A 297 12.87 14.37 -4.13
N SER A 298 13.59 15.37 -3.64
CA SER A 298 13.31 16.01 -2.35
C SER A 298 12.55 17.31 -2.55
N GLY A 299 11.60 17.59 -1.66
CA GLY A 299 10.81 18.81 -1.73
C GLY A 299 9.91 18.88 -2.96
N PHE A 300 9.33 17.75 -3.36
CA PHE A 300 8.57 17.59 -4.60
C PHE A 300 7.28 18.42 -4.59
N ARG A 301 7.36 19.64 -5.14
CA ARG A 301 6.28 20.62 -5.26
C ARG A 301 6.04 21.00 -6.71
N GLY A 302 4.79 21.21 -7.09
CA GLY A 302 4.44 21.77 -8.39
C GLY A 302 2.98 22.20 -8.46
N THR A 303 2.73 23.41 -8.96
CA THR A 303 1.39 24.00 -9.05
C THR A 303 0.77 23.91 -10.44
N ASN A 304 1.54 23.46 -11.42
CA ASN A 304 1.10 23.40 -12.80
C ASN A 304 0.47 22.03 -13.11
N THR A 305 -0.85 22.01 -13.33
CA THR A 305 -1.61 20.79 -13.65
C THR A 305 -1.21 20.13 -14.97
N SER A 306 -0.44 20.81 -15.83
CA SER A 306 0.09 20.24 -17.08
C SER A 306 1.48 19.62 -16.92
N SER A 307 2.09 19.73 -15.74
CA SER A 307 3.33 19.01 -15.41
C SER A 307 3.09 17.50 -15.37
N LYS A 308 4.09 16.71 -15.76
CA LYS A 308 3.99 15.26 -15.88
C LYS A 308 5.23 14.55 -15.38
N ILE A 309 5.04 13.42 -14.72
CA ILE A 309 6.08 12.40 -14.54
C ILE A 309 5.68 11.19 -15.37
N THR A 310 6.59 10.68 -16.18
CA THR A 310 6.35 9.48 -17.00
C THR A 310 7.46 8.47 -16.79
N GLY A 311 7.15 7.18 -16.79
CA GLY A 311 8.15 6.13 -16.68
C GLY A 311 7.55 4.75 -16.93
N GLY A 312 8.39 3.73 -16.99
CA GLY A 312 7.96 2.35 -17.06
C GLY A 312 7.87 1.73 -18.46
N ASP A 313 8.52 2.27 -19.51
CA ASP A 313 8.64 1.71 -20.90
C ASP A 313 9.93 0.86 -21.14
N SER A 314 10.79 0.69 -20.12
CA SER A 314 11.90 -0.26 -20.23
C SER A 314 11.50 -1.72 -19.99
N ALA A 315 11.36 -2.54 -21.05
CA ALA A 315 10.99 -3.97 -21.04
C ALA A 315 11.88 -4.94 -20.19
N SER A 316 12.76 -4.45 -19.33
CA SER A 316 13.67 -5.26 -18.51
C SER A 316 13.93 -4.71 -17.10
N VAL A 317 13.46 -3.51 -16.75
CA VAL A 317 13.73 -2.88 -15.45
C VAL A 317 12.70 -1.80 -15.12
N GLY A 318 11.89 -2.05 -14.07
CA GLY A 318 10.91 -1.08 -13.58
C GLY A 318 11.59 0.21 -13.12
N ARG A 319 10.85 1.31 -13.14
CA ARG A 319 11.37 2.63 -12.73
C ARG A 319 10.85 2.98 -11.35
N VAL A 320 11.73 3.58 -10.54
CA VAL A 320 11.37 4.00 -9.19
C VAL A 320 11.49 5.51 -9.07
N LEU A 321 10.36 6.15 -8.74
CA LEU A 321 10.29 7.53 -8.28
C LEU A 321 10.31 7.53 -6.76
N THR A 322 11.45 7.91 -6.17
CA THR A 322 11.55 8.09 -4.72
C THR A 322 11.18 9.53 -4.38
N LEU A 323 10.15 9.71 -3.57
CA LEU A 323 9.74 10.99 -3.02
C LEU A 323 10.29 11.09 -1.60
N HIS A 324 11.12 12.11 -1.35
CA HIS A 324 11.64 12.41 -0.03
C HIS A 324 11.03 13.69 0.52
N SER A 325 10.53 13.61 1.76
CA SER A 325 10.04 14.77 2.50
C SER A 325 10.61 14.72 3.91
N ALA A 326 11.46 15.70 4.24
CA ALA A 326 12.16 15.76 5.51
C ALA A 326 11.23 16.18 6.67
N ALA A 327 11.71 16.00 7.90
CA ALA A 327 10.96 16.29 9.12
C ALA A 327 10.41 17.73 9.16
N GLY A 328 9.18 17.88 9.66
CA GLY A 328 8.52 19.18 9.82
C GLY A 328 7.74 19.66 8.59
N ASN A 329 7.89 19.03 7.42
CA ASN A 329 7.07 19.30 6.23
C ASN A 329 5.74 18.52 6.30
N THR A 330 4.90 18.82 7.28
CA THR A 330 3.65 18.07 7.57
C THR A 330 2.42 18.97 7.55
N GLY A 331 1.23 18.41 7.33
CA GLY A 331 -0.01 19.21 7.35
C GLY A 331 0.00 20.32 6.27
N THR A 332 -0.21 21.57 6.66
CA THR A 332 -0.16 22.74 5.74
C THR A 332 1.19 22.92 5.07
N ASP A 333 2.25 22.45 5.72
CA ASP A 333 3.63 22.65 5.26
C ASP A 333 4.08 21.49 4.33
N ALA A 334 3.23 20.49 4.10
CA ALA A 334 3.53 19.35 3.23
C ALA A 334 3.80 19.80 1.79
N PHE A 335 4.69 19.10 1.09
CA PHE A 335 4.94 19.34 -0.33
C PHE A 335 3.77 18.82 -1.17
N GLU A 336 3.23 19.63 -2.07
CA GLU A 336 2.13 19.24 -2.96
C GLU A 336 2.56 19.30 -4.43
N PHE A 337 2.30 18.21 -5.15
CA PHE A 337 2.43 18.14 -6.59
C PHE A 337 1.06 17.93 -7.24
N VAL A 338 0.64 18.91 -8.05
CA VAL A 338 -0.67 18.94 -8.73
C VAL A 338 -0.59 18.41 -10.17
N GLY A 339 0.60 18.10 -10.68
CA GLY A 339 0.76 17.49 -12.00
C GLY A 339 0.42 16.00 -11.99
N ASP A 340 0.49 15.40 -13.17
CA ASP A 340 0.14 14.00 -13.36
C ASP A 340 1.35 13.05 -13.25
N ILE A 341 1.12 11.79 -12.88
CA ILE A 341 2.10 10.72 -12.84
C ILE A 341 1.56 9.51 -13.62
N TYR A 342 2.26 9.08 -14.65
CA TYR A 342 1.80 8.01 -15.54
C TYR A 342 2.86 6.95 -15.81
N GLU A 343 2.40 5.72 -16.00
CA GLU A 343 3.08 4.76 -16.86
C GLU A 343 3.03 5.23 -18.33
N SER A 344 4.15 5.18 -19.04
CA SER A 344 4.29 5.74 -20.39
C SER A 344 3.76 4.82 -21.49
N ASP A 345 3.67 3.50 -21.25
CA ASP A 345 3.38 2.48 -22.25
C ASP A 345 2.90 1.14 -21.61
N SER A 346 2.24 0.26 -22.37
CA SER A 346 1.64 -0.98 -21.85
C SER A 346 2.50 -2.25 -22.09
N ALA A 347 3.76 -2.09 -22.47
CA ALA A 347 4.63 -3.18 -22.96
C ALA A 347 5.85 -3.45 -22.06
N SER A 348 5.90 -2.86 -20.87
CA SER A 348 7.12 -2.72 -20.09
C SER A 348 6.89 -2.88 -18.58
N SER A 349 7.97 -2.90 -17.79
CA SER A 349 7.97 -2.91 -16.33
C SER A 349 7.75 -1.54 -15.71
N ASP A 350 6.95 -1.50 -14.67
CA ASP A 350 6.14 -0.39 -14.20
C ASP A 350 6.92 0.77 -13.57
N LEU A 351 6.23 1.90 -13.48
CA LEU A 351 6.57 2.99 -12.59
C LEU A 351 6.10 2.68 -11.15
N SER A 352 7.02 2.74 -10.21
CA SER A 352 6.75 2.59 -8.77
C SER A 352 7.15 3.86 -8.02
N ILE A 353 6.40 4.19 -6.97
CA ILE A 353 6.65 5.32 -6.10
C ILE A 353 7.08 4.81 -4.72
N VAL A 354 8.16 5.37 -4.18
CA VAL A 354 8.62 5.11 -2.81
C VAL A 354 8.59 6.42 -2.03
N LYS A 355 7.89 6.45 -0.90
CA LYS A 355 7.87 7.61 0.00
C LYS A 355 8.81 7.39 1.18
N THR A 356 9.72 8.33 1.38
CA THR A 356 10.75 8.34 2.46
C THR A 356 10.78 9.68 3.18
N GLY A 357 11.49 9.74 4.31
CA GLY A 357 11.52 10.91 5.18
C GLY A 357 10.25 11.07 6.00
N THR A 358 10.39 11.62 7.20
CA THR A 358 9.30 11.70 8.19
C THR A 358 8.27 12.80 7.90
N GLY A 359 8.53 13.70 6.95
CA GLY A 359 7.57 14.68 6.47
C GLY A 359 6.50 14.07 5.57
N ASP A 360 5.49 14.86 5.24
CA ASP A 360 4.36 14.47 4.40
C ASP A 360 4.59 14.90 2.94
N GLN A 361 3.94 14.19 2.03
CA GLN A 361 3.82 14.53 0.61
C GLN A 361 2.36 14.46 0.20
N ILE A 362 1.91 15.36 -0.67
CA ILE A 362 0.58 15.39 -1.28
C ILE A 362 0.74 15.23 -2.80
N LEU A 363 -0.07 14.34 -3.38
CA LEU A 363 -0.19 14.14 -4.82
C LEU A 363 -1.64 14.40 -5.22
N SER A 364 -1.86 15.43 -6.02
CA SER A 364 -3.21 15.92 -6.31
C SER A 364 -3.68 15.68 -7.75
N GLY A 365 -2.77 15.50 -8.70
CA GLY A 365 -3.13 15.23 -10.10
C GLY A 365 -3.55 13.78 -10.36
N ASN A 366 -3.58 13.39 -11.64
CA ASN A 366 -3.81 11.99 -12.01
C ASN A 366 -2.62 11.12 -11.62
N ILE A 367 -2.91 9.89 -11.18
CA ILE A 367 -1.91 8.84 -11.02
C ILE A 367 -2.43 7.62 -11.78
N ASP A 368 -1.66 7.12 -12.73
CA ASP A 368 -1.95 5.87 -13.42
C ASP A 368 -0.71 4.98 -13.37
N LEU A 369 -0.67 4.12 -12.36
CA LEU A 369 0.34 3.07 -12.16
C LEU A 369 -0.30 1.69 -12.29
N TYR A 370 -1.33 1.61 -13.13
CA TYR A 370 -2.12 0.41 -13.37
C TYR A 370 -2.02 -0.03 -14.82
N SER A 371 -1.94 -1.34 -15.01
CA SER A 371 -2.05 -1.94 -16.33
C SER A 371 -2.87 -3.21 -16.29
N SER A 372 -3.59 -3.44 -17.39
CA SER A 372 -4.44 -4.63 -17.54
C SER A 372 -3.65 -5.93 -17.79
N ASN A 373 -2.32 -5.86 -17.88
CA ASN A 373 -1.47 -7.01 -18.14
C ASN A 373 -0.99 -7.65 -16.80
N SER A 374 -0.64 -8.94 -16.81
CA SER A 374 -0.32 -9.69 -15.58
C SER A 374 1.16 -9.63 -15.17
N GLN A 375 1.98 -8.85 -15.87
CA GLN A 375 3.42 -8.74 -15.63
C GLN A 375 3.77 -7.46 -14.86
N ASP A 376 2.77 -6.61 -14.64
CA ASP A 376 2.98 -5.24 -14.22
C ASP A 376 2.92 -5.12 -12.69
N GLU A 377 4.03 -4.70 -12.07
CA GLU A 377 4.30 -4.70 -10.63
C GLU A 377 4.26 -3.31 -9.97
N GLY A 378 3.60 -2.33 -10.56
CA GLY A 378 3.60 -0.93 -10.13
C GLY A 378 3.11 -0.77 -8.70
N PHE A 379 3.73 0.13 -7.95
CA PHE A 379 3.38 0.25 -6.54
C PHE A 379 3.61 1.60 -5.92
N ILE A 380 2.92 1.81 -4.81
CA ILE A 380 3.30 2.83 -3.83
C ILE A 380 3.79 2.11 -2.58
N ASN A 381 4.98 2.49 -2.10
CA ASN A 381 5.57 1.99 -0.86
C ASN A 381 5.93 3.12 0.09
N LEU A 382 5.28 3.19 1.25
CA LEU A 382 5.58 4.16 2.30
C LEU A 382 6.58 3.55 3.30
N LEU A 383 7.77 4.11 3.39
CA LEU A 383 8.75 3.72 4.41
C LEU A 383 8.65 4.60 5.64
N GLU A 384 8.43 5.90 5.43
CA GLU A 384 8.43 6.92 6.46
C GLU A 384 7.44 8.05 6.12
N GLY A 385 6.97 8.74 7.16
CA GLY A 385 6.12 9.92 7.05
C GLY A 385 4.73 9.66 6.48
N GLY A 386 4.11 10.71 5.96
CA GLY A 386 2.78 10.67 5.34
C GLY A 386 2.80 10.77 3.82
N LEU A 387 1.84 10.11 3.17
CA LEU A 387 1.46 10.38 1.78
C LEU A 387 -0.04 10.66 1.73
N THR A 388 -0.42 11.77 1.11
CA THR A 388 -1.81 12.12 0.84
C THR A 388 -2.08 11.97 -0.65
N LEU A 389 -3.07 11.15 -0.97
CA LEU A 389 -3.64 10.99 -2.30
C LEU A 389 -4.91 11.85 -2.34
N ASN A 390 -4.86 12.97 -3.08
CA ASN A 390 -5.92 13.97 -3.12
C ASN A 390 -6.32 14.32 -4.56
N PRO A 391 -6.89 13.38 -5.34
CA PRO A 391 -7.26 13.66 -6.72
C PRO A 391 -8.22 14.85 -6.80
N GLY A 392 -7.86 15.84 -7.62
CA GLY A 392 -8.71 16.97 -7.94
C GLY A 392 -9.96 16.57 -8.73
N SER A 393 -10.77 17.57 -9.06
CA SER A 393 -12.05 17.35 -9.74
C SER A 393 -11.87 16.78 -11.14
N GLY A 394 -12.34 15.55 -11.32
CA GLY A 394 -12.26 14.82 -12.59
C GLY A 394 -10.94 14.07 -12.78
N GLU A 395 -10.08 14.06 -11.77
CA GLU A 395 -8.83 13.30 -11.76
C GLU A 395 -9.05 11.93 -11.10
N THR A 396 -8.23 10.96 -11.49
CA THR A 396 -8.28 9.59 -10.95
C THR A 396 -6.88 9.15 -10.56
N GLN A 397 -6.79 8.46 -9.43
CA GLN A 397 -5.55 7.85 -8.96
C GLN A 397 -5.72 6.34 -8.86
N VAL A 398 -4.97 5.64 -9.70
CA VAL A 398 -5.05 4.20 -9.95
C VAL A 398 -3.68 3.57 -9.69
N ILE A 399 -3.62 2.59 -8.78
CA ILE A 399 -2.36 1.96 -8.36
C ILE A 399 -2.52 0.44 -8.26
N GLU A 400 -1.56 -0.32 -8.78
CA GLU A 400 -1.54 -1.79 -8.71
C GLU A 400 -1.48 -2.34 -7.28
N TYR A 401 -0.53 -1.96 -6.42
CA TYR A 401 -0.58 -2.37 -5.00
C TYR A 401 0.07 -1.39 -4.03
N LEU A 402 -0.28 -1.55 -2.75
CA LEU A 402 0.18 -0.71 -1.64
C LEU A 402 1.06 -1.50 -0.68
N LYS A 403 2.22 -0.92 -0.38
CA LYS A 403 3.16 -1.37 0.65
C LYS A 403 3.37 -0.23 1.64
N GLY A 404 3.60 -0.56 2.90
CA GLY A 404 3.81 0.47 3.92
C GLY A 404 4.37 -0.08 5.21
N ALA A 405 5.32 0.64 5.81
CA ALA A 405 5.87 0.32 7.11
C ALA A 405 4.96 0.83 8.25
N SER A 406 5.07 0.21 9.42
CA SER A 406 4.42 0.71 10.63
C SER A 406 4.92 2.13 10.97
N GLY A 407 4.04 2.98 11.47
CA GLY A 407 4.35 4.38 11.78
C GLY A 407 4.18 5.35 10.59
N THR A 408 3.95 4.85 9.38
CA THR A 408 3.58 5.68 8.23
C THR A 408 2.09 5.98 8.20
N THR A 409 1.67 7.00 7.45
CA THR A 409 0.26 7.35 7.26
C THR A 409 -0.06 7.55 5.78
N LEU A 410 -1.05 6.83 5.27
CA LEU A 410 -1.65 7.06 3.97
C LEU A 410 -2.99 7.79 4.15
N THR A 411 -3.10 9.02 3.67
CA THR A 411 -4.35 9.77 3.66
C THR A 411 -5.00 9.60 2.29
N LEU A 412 -6.22 9.07 2.27
CA LEU A 412 -7.08 9.02 1.09
C LEU A 412 -8.06 10.18 1.20
N ASP A 413 -7.78 11.25 0.47
CA ASP A 413 -8.56 12.48 0.48
C ASP A 413 -9.40 12.59 -0.80
N SER A 414 -10.70 12.36 -0.67
CA SER A 414 -11.64 12.48 -1.78
C SER A 414 -12.32 13.87 -1.85
N THR A 415 -11.76 14.89 -1.18
CA THR A 415 -12.32 16.26 -1.16
C THR A 415 -12.42 16.86 -2.56
N GLY A 416 -11.46 16.55 -3.45
CA GLY A 416 -11.50 16.98 -4.85
C GLY A 416 -12.59 16.33 -5.70
N ALA A 417 -13.39 15.40 -5.15
CA ALA A 417 -14.43 14.62 -5.85
C ALA A 417 -13.91 13.72 -6.99
N GLY A 418 -12.61 13.43 -7.03
CA GLY A 418 -12.02 12.36 -7.84
C GLY A 418 -12.24 10.96 -7.25
N THR A 419 -11.85 9.93 -8.00
CA THR A 419 -11.87 8.54 -7.54
C THR A 419 -10.47 8.11 -7.16
N ILE A 420 -10.31 7.55 -5.96
CA ILE A 420 -9.10 6.84 -5.55
C ILE A 420 -9.40 5.35 -5.67
N GLU A 421 -8.66 4.64 -6.52
CA GLU A 421 -8.82 3.21 -6.79
C GLU A 421 -7.47 2.50 -6.59
N LEU A 422 -7.36 1.71 -5.52
CA LEU A 422 -6.09 1.13 -5.09
C LEU A 422 -6.13 -0.40 -5.13
N GLY A 423 -5.02 -1.06 -5.49
CA GLY A 423 -4.78 -2.44 -5.11
C GLY A 423 -5.10 -3.52 -6.15
N PHE A 424 -5.09 -3.21 -7.45
CA PHE A 424 -5.43 -4.13 -8.54
C PHE A 424 -4.66 -5.47 -8.53
N ALA A 425 -3.50 -5.55 -7.86
CA ALA A 425 -2.74 -6.77 -7.55
C ALA A 425 -2.57 -7.74 -8.72
N GLN A 426 -2.44 -7.28 -9.98
CA GLN A 426 -2.55 -8.17 -11.14
C GLN A 426 -1.39 -9.16 -11.28
N SER A 427 -0.21 -8.77 -10.82
CA SER A 427 1.08 -9.45 -11.01
C SER A 427 1.55 -10.31 -9.84
N GLN A 428 1.03 -10.10 -8.62
CA GLN A 428 1.46 -10.79 -7.41
C GLN A 428 0.29 -11.32 -6.56
N SER A 429 0.53 -12.38 -5.79
CA SER A 429 -0.51 -13.04 -4.97
C SER A 429 -0.97 -12.21 -3.76
N GLY A 430 -0.21 -11.20 -3.34
CA GLY A 430 -0.67 -10.27 -2.32
C GLY A 430 0.37 -9.27 -1.83
N ALA A 431 -0.08 -8.24 -1.12
CA ALA A 431 0.75 -7.16 -0.58
C ALA A 431 0.28 -6.76 0.83
N THR A 432 1.21 -6.25 1.65
CA THR A 432 0.91 -5.80 3.02
C THR A 432 1.27 -4.34 3.20
N PHE A 433 0.33 -3.59 3.77
CA PHE A 433 0.51 -2.23 4.24
C PHE A 433 0.28 -2.20 5.76
N SER A 434 1.31 -1.83 6.50
CA SER A 434 1.31 -1.82 7.99
C SER A 434 1.20 -0.40 8.57
N GLY A 435 1.08 0.63 7.72
CA GLY A 435 0.85 2.02 8.13
C GLY A 435 -0.61 2.32 8.46
N ASN A 436 -0.88 3.50 9.02
CA ASN A 436 -2.23 4.01 9.24
C ASN A 436 -2.88 4.43 7.92
N VAL A 437 -4.21 4.38 7.85
CA VAL A 437 -4.98 4.93 6.73
C VAL A 437 -5.99 5.95 7.26
N VAL A 438 -6.06 7.12 6.65
CA VAL A 438 -7.02 8.18 7.00
C VAL A 438 -7.97 8.40 5.83
N LEU A 439 -9.27 8.25 6.05
CA LEU A 439 -10.32 8.46 5.07
C LEU A 439 -10.97 9.84 5.27
N THR A 440 -10.76 10.76 4.34
CA THR A 440 -11.30 12.13 4.40
C THR A 440 -11.87 12.54 3.05
N GLY A 441 -12.78 13.53 3.00
CA GLY A 441 -13.42 13.94 1.75
C GLY A 441 -14.81 14.56 1.92
N THR A 442 -15.50 14.74 0.78
CA THR A 442 -16.86 15.31 0.72
C THR A 442 -17.92 14.34 0.17
N GLY A 443 -17.85 13.06 0.55
CA GLY A 443 -18.89 12.06 0.23
C GLY A 443 -18.62 11.20 -1.01
N SER A 444 -17.40 11.21 -1.54
CA SER A 444 -16.93 10.23 -2.53
C SER A 444 -16.34 8.99 -1.85
N SER A 445 -16.65 7.79 -2.36
CA SER A 445 -16.12 6.53 -1.83
C SER A 445 -14.62 6.39 -2.07
N ASN A 446 -13.89 5.97 -1.05
CA ASN A 446 -12.51 5.50 -1.19
C ASN A 446 -12.56 4.02 -1.64
N ILE A 447 -12.10 3.72 -2.85
CA ILE A 447 -12.22 2.37 -3.43
C ILE A 447 -10.90 1.62 -3.29
N ILE A 448 -10.93 0.50 -2.57
CA ILE A 448 -9.86 -0.50 -2.59
C ILE A 448 -10.32 -1.62 -3.50
N LYS A 449 -9.69 -1.76 -4.65
CA LYS A 449 -10.03 -2.74 -5.67
C LYS A 449 -8.94 -3.78 -5.79
N VAL A 450 -9.21 -4.99 -5.29
CA VAL A 450 -8.25 -6.10 -5.36
C VAL A 450 -8.61 -7.03 -6.50
N ALA A 451 -7.76 -7.10 -7.54
CA ALA A 451 -7.94 -7.89 -8.76
C ALA A 451 -9.17 -7.54 -9.64
N THR A 452 -8.95 -7.44 -10.95
CA THR A 452 -10.02 -7.24 -11.97
C THR A 452 -10.28 -8.49 -12.81
N GLY A 453 -9.42 -9.51 -12.70
CA GLY A 453 -9.54 -10.72 -13.48
C GLY A 453 -10.71 -11.61 -13.04
N SER A 454 -10.86 -12.76 -13.69
CA SER A 454 -11.93 -13.72 -13.42
C SER A 454 -11.43 -15.16 -13.34
N THR A 455 -10.11 -15.37 -13.28
CA THR A 455 -9.48 -16.68 -13.11
C THR A 455 -9.42 -17.05 -11.63
N ALA A 456 -9.26 -18.34 -11.31
CA ALA A 456 -9.16 -18.77 -9.91
C ALA A 456 -8.01 -18.08 -9.15
N ALA A 457 -6.89 -17.81 -9.83
CA ALA A 457 -5.76 -17.10 -9.25
C ALA A 457 -6.10 -15.64 -8.86
N ASP A 458 -7.10 -15.03 -9.49
CA ASP A 458 -7.47 -13.64 -9.20
C ASP A 458 -8.19 -13.50 -7.85
N TYR A 459 -8.94 -14.51 -7.44
CA TYR A 459 -9.63 -14.50 -6.15
C TYR A 459 -8.69 -14.74 -4.95
N GLU A 460 -7.53 -15.35 -5.21
CA GLU A 460 -6.49 -15.59 -4.20
C GLU A 460 -5.58 -14.37 -3.97
N LYS A 461 -5.66 -13.35 -4.83
CA LYS A 461 -4.93 -12.09 -4.65
C LYS A 461 -5.43 -11.38 -3.40
N GLU A 462 -4.52 -10.94 -2.54
CA GLU A 462 -4.88 -10.31 -1.25
C GLU A 462 -4.12 -9.00 -0.99
N GLN A 463 -4.83 -7.92 -0.68
CA GLN A 463 -4.25 -6.74 -0.04
C GLN A 463 -4.52 -6.80 1.46
N VAL A 464 -3.47 -6.67 2.27
CA VAL A 464 -3.56 -6.70 3.74
C VAL A 464 -3.29 -5.32 4.30
N PHE A 465 -4.23 -4.81 5.10
CA PHE A 465 -4.00 -3.71 6.04
C PHE A 465 -3.77 -4.31 7.44
N ASP A 466 -2.49 -4.41 7.79
CA ASP A 466 -1.99 -5.28 8.86
C ASP A 466 -2.18 -4.67 10.26
N THR A 467 -1.25 -3.82 10.70
CA THR A 467 -1.22 -3.30 12.08
C THR A 467 -1.72 -1.87 12.23
N GLY A 468 -1.77 -1.10 11.15
CA GLY A 468 -2.21 0.28 11.20
C GLY A 468 -3.72 0.44 11.32
N VAL A 469 -4.14 1.57 11.86
CA VAL A 469 -5.55 1.91 12.06
C VAL A 469 -6.08 2.62 10.82
N ILE A 470 -7.22 2.14 10.30
CA ILE A 470 -8.04 2.87 9.34
C ILE A 470 -9.01 3.76 10.12
N SER A 471 -8.97 5.06 9.87
CA SER A 471 -9.74 6.09 10.58
C SER A 471 -10.44 7.05 9.61
N GLY A 472 -11.32 7.92 10.12
CA GLY A 472 -11.96 8.97 9.32
C GLY A 472 -13.49 8.88 9.22
N SER A 473 -14.09 9.85 8.54
CA SER A 473 -15.55 9.96 8.37
C SER A 473 -16.07 9.34 7.08
N GLU A 474 -15.19 9.12 6.11
CA GLU A 474 -15.63 8.69 4.79
C GLU A 474 -15.86 7.18 4.70
N LYS A 475 -16.65 6.81 3.69
CA LYS A 475 -16.95 5.43 3.38
C LYS A 475 -15.75 4.73 2.75
N LEU A 476 -15.53 3.48 3.16
CA LEU A 476 -14.61 2.55 2.49
C LEU A 476 -15.39 1.62 1.56
N THR A 477 -14.98 1.50 0.30
CA THR A 477 -15.59 0.58 -0.66
C THR A 477 -14.56 -0.47 -1.08
N LYS A 478 -14.89 -1.75 -0.93
CA LYS A 478 -14.11 -2.86 -1.48
C LYS A 478 -14.70 -3.25 -2.84
N SER A 479 -13.86 -3.30 -3.88
CA SER A 479 -14.21 -3.79 -5.21
C SER A 479 -13.18 -4.82 -5.70
N GLY A 480 -13.38 -5.39 -6.89
CA GLY A 480 -12.52 -6.41 -7.47
C GLY A 480 -12.67 -7.78 -6.82
N VAL A 481 -12.31 -8.85 -7.54
CA VAL A 481 -12.63 -10.24 -7.15
C VAL A 481 -11.76 -10.79 -6.00
N GLY A 482 -10.61 -10.18 -5.74
CA GLY A 482 -9.66 -10.60 -4.71
C GLY A 482 -10.07 -10.23 -3.29
N ARG A 483 -9.15 -10.43 -2.35
CA ARG A 483 -9.33 -10.32 -0.90
C ARG A 483 -8.77 -9.00 -0.37
N LEU A 484 -9.52 -8.33 0.51
CA LEU A 484 -9.03 -7.23 1.34
C LEU A 484 -9.06 -7.66 2.80
N LYS A 485 -7.90 -7.81 3.44
CA LYS A 485 -7.78 -8.23 4.82
C LYS A 485 -7.53 -7.04 5.74
N LEU A 486 -8.38 -6.89 6.75
CA LEU A 486 -8.34 -5.80 7.73
C LEU A 486 -8.07 -6.38 9.11
N THR A 487 -6.89 -6.14 9.67
CA THR A 487 -6.47 -6.68 10.99
C THR A 487 -6.21 -5.60 12.04
N GLY A 488 -6.33 -4.32 11.69
CA GLY A 488 -6.22 -3.20 12.62
C GLY A 488 -7.46 -2.96 13.49
N ASP A 489 -7.26 -2.22 14.58
CA ASP A 489 -8.31 -1.66 15.44
C ASP A 489 -8.91 -0.41 14.77
N ASN A 490 -9.75 -0.64 13.75
CA ASN A 490 -10.20 0.43 12.86
C ASN A 490 -11.30 1.28 13.49
N THR A 491 -11.24 2.58 13.22
CA THR A 491 -12.13 3.60 13.85
C THR A 491 -12.90 4.45 12.85
N PHE A 492 -12.81 4.15 11.55
CA PHE A 492 -13.60 4.85 10.52
C PHE A 492 -15.11 4.69 10.77
N SER A 493 -15.88 5.70 10.40
CA SER A 493 -17.30 5.81 10.76
C SER A 493 -18.27 5.99 9.58
N GLY A 494 -17.75 6.08 8.34
CA GLY A 494 -18.54 6.33 7.14
C GLY A 494 -19.26 5.12 6.54
N GLY A 495 -19.18 3.95 7.17
CA GLY A 495 -19.67 2.68 6.60
C GLY A 495 -18.64 1.96 5.75
N MET A 496 -18.99 0.75 5.35
CA MET A 496 -18.25 -0.03 4.37
C MET A 496 -19.20 -0.66 3.35
N ASP A 497 -18.88 -0.55 2.07
CA ASP A 497 -19.57 -1.28 0.99
C ASP A 497 -18.63 -2.35 0.42
N ILE A 498 -19.14 -3.57 0.24
CA ILE A 498 -18.45 -4.67 -0.45
C ILE A 498 -19.13 -4.89 -1.79
N ASP A 499 -18.56 -4.31 -2.84
CA ASP A 499 -19.09 -4.32 -4.21
C ASP A 499 -18.62 -5.54 -5.02
N ASP A 500 -17.45 -6.10 -4.70
CA ASP A 500 -17.01 -7.40 -5.22
C ASP A 500 -15.93 -8.05 -4.34
N GLY A 501 -15.74 -9.36 -4.54
CA GLY A 501 -14.69 -10.15 -3.90
C GLY A 501 -14.92 -10.40 -2.41
N THR A 502 -13.83 -10.47 -1.64
CA THR A 502 -13.89 -10.84 -0.21
C THR A 502 -13.27 -9.76 0.67
N VAL A 503 -13.94 -9.44 1.79
CA VAL A 503 -13.32 -8.72 2.92
C VAL A 503 -13.09 -9.70 4.04
N VAL A 504 -11.87 -9.73 4.58
CA VAL A 504 -11.48 -10.58 5.70
C VAL A 504 -11.34 -9.71 6.94
N ALA A 505 -12.26 -9.89 7.90
CA ALA A 505 -12.20 -9.23 9.20
C ALA A 505 -11.28 -10.03 10.13
N GLY A 506 -10.10 -9.48 10.42
CA GLY A 506 -9.07 -10.10 11.26
C GLY A 506 -8.94 -9.49 12.66
N HIS A 507 -9.81 -8.53 13.02
CA HIS A 507 -9.89 -7.89 14.33
C HIS A 507 -11.35 -7.62 14.71
N ALA A 508 -11.64 -7.46 16.01
CA ALA A 508 -13.01 -7.21 16.51
C ALA A 508 -13.61 -5.90 15.97
N ASP A 509 -12.74 -4.91 15.76
CA ASP A 509 -13.08 -3.58 15.22
C ASP A 509 -12.58 -3.41 13.77
N ALA A 510 -12.31 -4.51 13.05
CA ALA A 510 -11.78 -4.46 11.68
C ALA A 510 -12.68 -3.67 10.70
N LEU A 511 -13.99 -3.64 10.95
CA LEU A 511 -15.00 -3.00 10.09
C LEU A 511 -15.35 -1.57 10.53
N GLY A 512 -14.48 -0.93 11.31
CA GLY A 512 -14.63 0.45 11.77
C GLY A 512 -15.37 0.55 13.11
N GLY A 513 -15.75 1.79 13.47
CA GLY A 513 -16.31 2.10 14.78
C GLY A 513 -17.63 1.39 15.09
N SER A 514 -17.99 1.36 16.38
CA SER A 514 -19.26 0.80 16.82
C SER A 514 -20.46 1.45 16.11
N GLY A 515 -21.38 0.62 15.63
CA GLY A 515 -22.57 1.05 14.89
C GLY A 515 -22.34 1.22 13.39
N ASN A 516 -21.13 0.99 12.88
CA ASN A 516 -20.85 1.09 11.45
C ASN A 516 -21.72 0.10 10.65
N THR A 517 -22.23 0.55 9.50
CA THR A 517 -23.00 -0.29 8.58
C THR A 517 -22.09 -0.87 7.51
N VAL A 518 -22.16 -2.19 7.35
CA VAL A 518 -21.45 -2.96 6.33
C VAL A 518 -22.48 -3.50 5.35
N THR A 519 -22.49 -2.99 4.14
CA THR A 519 -23.39 -3.42 3.07
C THR A 519 -22.64 -4.32 2.11
N ILE A 520 -23.05 -5.59 2.02
CA ILE A 520 -22.48 -6.53 1.07
C ILE A 520 -23.32 -6.47 -0.21
N ASN A 521 -22.91 -5.67 -1.19
CA ASN A 521 -23.60 -5.58 -2.47
C ASN A 521 -23.42 -6.87 -3.25
N LYS A 522 -22.18 -7.28 -3.49
CA LYS A 522 -21.84 -8.54 -4.14
C LYS A 522 -20.49 -8.97 -3.58
N GLY A 523 -20.40 -10.17 -3.02
CA GLY A 523 -19.15 -10.61 -2.40
C GLY A 523 -19.35 -11.31 -1.07
N LYS A 524 -18.25 -11.49 -0.36
CA LYS A 524 -18.18 -12.18 0.93
C LYS A 524 -17.57 -11.31 2.02
N LEU A 525 -18.20 -11.32 3.18
CA LEU A 525 -17.54 -10.97 4.44
C LEU A 525 -17.10 -12.26 5.14
N GLU A 526 -15.79 -12.44 5.25
CA GLU A 526 -15.14 -13.55 5.95
C GLU A 526 -14.68 -13.07 7.34
N VAL A 527 -15.20 -13.66 8.41
CA VAL A 527 -14.78 -13.34 9.78
C VAL A 527 -13.74 -14.36 10.22
N SER A 528 -12.55 -13.89 10.58
CA SER A 528 -11.43 -14.76 10.97
C SER A 528 -11.73 -15.52 12.26
N SER A 529 -11.12 -16.70 12.40
CA SER A 529 -11.24 -17.52 13.61
C SER A 529 -10.87 -16.73 14.87
N GLY A 530 -11.69 -16.88 15.93
CA GLY A 530 -11.49 -16.19 17.21
C GLY A 530 -11.89 -14.71 17.24
N ILE A 531 -12.30 -14.13 16.11
CA ILE A 531 -12.79 -12.75 16.03
C ILE A 531 -14.29 -12.70 16.29
N THR A 532 -14.75 -11.67 17.01
CA THR A 532 -16.17 -11.39 17.24
C THR A 532 -16.52 -9.97 16.79
N LEU A 533 -17.39 -9.85 15.80
CA LEU A 533 -17.94 -8.58 15.33
C LEU A 533 -19.26 -8.31 16.07
N ALA A 534 -19.16 -7.65 17.22
CA ALA A 534 -20.30 -7.44 18.12
C ALA A 534 -21.17 -6.22 17.74
N ASN A 535 -20.57 -5.19 17.15
CA ASN A 535 -21.17 -3.85 17.10
C ASN A 535 -21.40 -3.31 15.68
N ASN A 536 -21.25 -4.14 14.64
CA ASN A 536 -21.51 -3.71 13.26
C ASN A 536 -22.92 -4.14 12.82
N THR A 537 -23.56 -3.32 11.99
CA THR A 537 -24.77 -3.73 11.27
C THR A 537 -24.34 -4.35 9.95
N ILE A 538 -24.59 -5.63 9.75
CA ILE A 538 -24.21 -6.36 8.53
C ILE A 538 -25.47 -6.68 7.74
N GLN A 539 -25.53 -6.26 6.48
CA GLN A 539 -26.71 -6.39 5.63
C GLN A 539 -26.35 -6.67 4.16
N GLY A 540 -27.29 -7.28 3.44
CA GLY A 540 -27.16 -7.45 1.98
C GLY A 540 -27.54 -6.18 1.22
N GLY A 541 -26.95 -6.03 0.03
CA GLY A 541 -27.18 -4.92 -0.87
C GLY A 541 -27.86 -5.35 -2.17
N SER A 542 -27.33 -4.88 -3.31
CA SER A 542 -27.99 -5.00 -4.62
C SER A 542 -27.76 -6.31 -5.38
N GLY A 543 -26.72 -7.07 -5.03
CA GLY A 543 -26.32 -8.32 -5.66
C GLY A 543 -26.43 -9.51 -4.71
N LYS A 544 -25.49 -10.46 -4.79
CA LYS A 544 -25.47 -11.65 -3.93
C LYS A 544 -24.50 -11.47 -2.78
N SER A 545 -25.06 -11.39 -1.59
CA SER A 545 -24.35 -11.14 -0.35
C SER A 545 -24.03 -12.45 0.38
N ILE A 546 -22.79 -12.59 0.84
CA ILE A 546 -22.32 -13.79 1.51
C ILE A 546 -21.64 -13.41 2.83
N ILE A 547 -21.93 -14.17 3.88
CA ILE A 547 -21.19 -14.10 5.15
C ILE A 547 -20.59 -15.47 5.50
N GLY A 548 -19.43 -15.48 6.14
CA GLY A 548 -18.71 -16.72 6.41
C GLY A 548 -17.47 -16.58 7.28
N GLY A 549 -16.57 -17.56 7.15
CA GLY A 549 -15.38 -17.71 7.98
C GLY A 549 -15.62 -18.59 9.21
N ASP A 550 -14.78 -18.39 10.22
CA ASP A 550 -14.77 -19.16 11.49
C ASP A 550 -15.01 -18.27 12.72
N GLY A 551 -15.26 -16.99 12.49
CA GLY A 551 -15.52 -16.02 13.55
C GLY A 551 -16.97 -15.99 13.99
N THR A 552 -17.26 -15.00 14.83
CA THR A 552 -18.58 -14.75 15.41
C THR A 552 -19.12 -13.38 15.00
N VAL A 553 -20.41 -13.31 14.71
CA VAL A 553 -21.15 -12.04 14.58
C VAL A 553 -22.22 -11.91 15.65
N GLY A 554 -22.63 -10.68 15.94
CA GLY A 554 -23.73 -10.39 16.87
C GLY A 554 -25.07 -10.89 16.34
N THR A 555 -25.80 -10.05 15.62
CA THR A 555 -27.09 -10.41 15.00
C THR A 555 -26.94 -10.50 13.50
N ILE A 556 -27.47 -11.56 12.90
CA ILE A 556 -27.52 -11.70 11.45
C ILE A 556 -28.83 -12.34 10.98
N THR A 557 -29.35 -11.84 9.87
CA THR A 557 -30.51 -12.40 9.17
C THR A 557 -30.08 -12.89 7.81
N ILE A 558 -30.33 -14.17 7.53
CA ILE A 558 -30.08 -14.79 6.23
C ILE A 558 -31.43 -14.98 5.53
N GLY A 559 -31.63 -14.37 4.37
CA GLY A 559 -32.91 -14.31 3.68
C GLY A 559 -32.84 -13.59 2.33
N GLY A 560 -33.95 -13.58 1.60
CA GLY A 560 -34.04 -12.99 0.27
C GLY A 560 -34.64 -11.58 0.21
N ASP A 561 -35.02 -10.99 1.35
CA ASP A 561 -35.60 -9.65 1.39
C ASP A 561 -34.52 -8.54 1.45
N ALA A 562 -34.95 -7.28 1.33
CA ALA A 562 -34.04 -6.15 1.34
C ALA A 562 -33.30 -6.00 2.68
N ASN A 563 -31.99 -5.76 2.62
CA ASN A 563 -31.07 -5.67 3.77
C ASN A 563 -30.84 -6.98 4.52
N GLU A 564 -31.25 -8.12 3.98
CA GLU A 564 -30.89 -9.45 4.49
C GLU A 564 -29.69 -10.00 3.73
N ILE A 565 -28.91 -10.88 4.36
CA ILE A 565 -27.82 -11.57 3.69
C ILE A 565 -28.38 -12.77 2.93
N ASP A 566 -28.03 -12.95 1.66
CA ASP A 566 -28.56 -14.04 0.84
C ASP A 566 -27.99 -15.40 1.26
N TYR A 567 -26.67 -15.47 1.50
CA TYR A 567 -25.94 -16.72 1.72
C TYR A 567 -25.10 -16.70 3.00
N VAL A 568 -25.07 -17.84 3.69
CA VAL A 568 -24.05 -18.16 4.69
C VAL A 568 -23.18 -19.32 4.18
N SER A 569 -21.85 -19.15 4.29
CA SER A 569 -20.85 -20.13 3.88
C SER A 569 -19.66 -20.06 4.83
N PRO A 570 -19.61 -20.92 5.87
CA PRO A 570 -18.49 -21.04 6.79
C PRO A 570 -17.15 -21.29 6.09
N GLY A 571 -16.05 -21.07 6.82
CA GLY A 571 -14.70 -21.17 6.26
C GLY A 571 -14.45 -20.13 5.17
N ARG A 572 -13.42 -20.33 4.35
CA ARG A 572 -13.15 -19.48 3.18
C ARG A 572 -14.14 -19.71 2.04
N GLY A 573 -14.70 -20.93 1.96
CA GLY A 573 -15.87 -21.26 1.17
C GLY A 573 -15.74 -21.23 -0.35
N ILE A 574 -16.47 -22.11 -1.03
CA ILE A 574 -16.69 -22.09 -2.49
C ILE A 574 -17.95 -21.27 -2.74
N SER A 575 -17.86 -20.15 -3.45
CA SER A 575 -19.09 -19.46 -3.85
C SER A 575 -19.60 -20.04 -5.16
N SER A 576 -20.71 -20.76 -5.08
CA SER A 576 -21.55 -21.09 -6.25
C SER A 576 -22.18 -19.84 -6.91
N SER A 577 -22.01 -18.66 -6.31
CA SER A 577 -22.79 -17.44 -6.55
C SER A 577 -21.97 -16.21 -6.98
N LEU A 578 -20.62 -16.25 -6.99
CA LEU A 578 -19.81 -15.08 -7.37
C LEU A 578 -19.77 -14.84 -8.89
N THR A 579 -19.98 -15.87 -9.72
CA THR A 579 -20.20 -15.70 -11.18
C THR A 579 -21.30 -16.61 -11.73
N PRO A 580 -22.20 -16.13 -12.62
CA PRO A 580 -23.28 -16.94 -13.18
C PRO A 580 -22.84 -18.08 -14.12
N SER A 581 -21.56 -18.10 -14.52
CA SER A 581 -21.03 -18.96 -15.60
C SER A 581 -20.19 -20.14 -15.10
N VAL A 582 -19.79 -20.16 -13.83
CA VAL A 582 -19.02 -21.25 -13.23
C VAL A 582 -19.64 -21.57 -11.88
N LYS A 583 -20.38 -22.68 -11.80
CA LYS A 583 -20.70 -23.29 -10.51
C LYS A 583 -19.39 -23.84 -9.94
N GLN A 584 -19.17 -23.68 -8.63
CA GLN A 584 -17.99 -24.20 -7.93
C GLN A 584 -16.67 -23.49 -8.29
N VAL A 585 -16.56 -22.19 -8.06
CA VAL A 585 -15.23 -21.55 -8.02
C VAL A 585 -14.55 -22.00 -6.72
N ASP A 586 -13.68 -23.00 -6.85
CA ASP A 586 -12.80 -23.44 -5.76
C ASP A 586 -11.76 -22.36 -5.50
N LEU A 587 -12.03 -21.51 -4.50
CA LEU A 587 -11.10 -20.48 -4.05
C LEU A 587 -9.82 -21.12 -3.50
N ASP A 588 -9.93 -22.28 -2.85
CA ASP A 588 -8.84 -22.94 -2.13
C ASP A 588 -8.47 -24.30 -2.73
N ALA A 589 -8.22 -24.31 -4.04
CA ALA A 589 -7.98 -25.50 -4.89
C ALA A 589 -6.93 -26.52 -4.40
N ASN A 590 -6.20 -26.24 -3.32
CA ASN A 590 -5.06 -27.04 -2.84
C ASN A 590 -5.15 -27.56 -1.39
N SER A 591 -6.11 -27.15 -0.55
CA SER A 591 -6.21 -27.68 0.82
C SER A 591 -7.62 -27.54 1.38
N GLY A 592 -8.42 -28.60 1.27
CA GLY A 592 -9.79 -28.64 1.81
C GLY A 592 -9.94 -28.33 3.31
N SER A 593 -8.85 -28.03 4.04
CA SER A 593 -8.87 -27.52 5.42
C SER A 593 -9.40 -26.09 5.54
N ASP A 594 -9.18 -25.23 4.55
CA ASP A 594 -9.51 -23.81 4.68
C ASP A 594 -10.90 -23.48 4.14
N ALA A 595 -11.41 -24.34 3.25
CA ALA A 595 -12.76 -24.26 2.73
C ALA A 595 -13.83 -24.60 3.79
N ILE A 596 -13.54 -25.56 4.67
CA ILE A 596 -14.45 -25.97 5.76
C ILE A 596 -14.33 -25.03 6.94
N GLY A 597 -15.45 -24.67 7.55
CA GLY A 597 -15.41 -23.83 8.76
C GLY A 597 -16.57 -23.96 9.74
N SER A 598 -16.50 -23.12 10.78
CA SER A 598 -17.41 -23.09 11.93
C SER A 598 -17.88 -21.67 12.26
N PHE A 599 -18.62 -21.05 11.35
CA PHE A 599 -19.15 -19.70 11.52
C PHE A 599 -20.16 -19.64 12.68
N SER A 600 -20.16 -18.53 13.43
CA SER A 600 -21.02 -18.36 14.61
C SER A 600 -21.83 -17.07 14.56
N ALA A 601 -23.08 -17.11 15.02
CA ALA A 601 -23.92 -15.94 15.20
C ALA A 601 -24.57 -15.92 16.59
N THR A 602 -24.53 -14.81 17.33
CA THR A 602 -25.20 -14.74 18.64
C THR A 602 -26.71 -14.84 18.47
N ALA A 603 -27.26 -14.08 17.52
CA ALA A 603 -28.64 -14.15 17.10
C ALA A 603 -28.74 -14.39 15.60
N LEU A 604 -29.31 -15.54 15.23
CA LEU A 604 -29.47 -15.98 13.85
C LEU A 604 -30.96 -16.01 13.48
N SER A 605 -31.30 -15.31 12.40
CA SER A 605 -32.61 -15.43 11.76
C SER A 605 -32.45 -16.09 10.40
N LEU A 606 -33.22 -17.15 10.16
CA LEU A 606 -33.27 -17.87 8.88
C LEU A 606 -34.63 -17.61 8.22
N ASN A 607 -34.61 -16.83 7.15
CA ASN A 607 -35.79 -16.36 6.43
C ASN A 607 -35.91 -17.01 5.05
N GLY A 608 -37.08 -16.87 4.44
CA GLY A 608 -37.35 -17.36 3.08
C GLY A 608 -36.38 -16.77 2.07
N GLY A 609 -35.92 -17.58 1.12
CA GLY A 609 -34.97 -17.16 0.09
C GLY A 609 -33.50 -17.14 0.52
N GLY A 610 -33.21 -17.28 1.83
CA GLY A 610 -31.86 -17.46 2.33
C GLY A 610 -31.29 -18.86 2.06
N VAL A 611 -29.97 -18.94 1.95
CA VAL A 611 -29.25 -20.16 1.57
C VAL A 611 -28.06 -20.42 2.51
N PHE A 612 -27.89 -21.66 2.92
CA PHE A 612 -26.64 -22.16 3.51
C PHE A 612 -25.93 -23.02 2.47
N ASP A 613 -24.83 -22.48 1.96
CA ASP A 613 -23.88 -23.18 1.12
C ASP A 613 -23.00 -24.06 2.04
N TRP A 614 -23.37 -25.34 2.18
CA TRP A 614 -22.78 -26.30 3.12
C TRP A 614 -21.81 -27.24 2.44
N GLN A 615 -20.58 -27.28 2.93
CA GLN A 615 -19.48 -28.03 2.33
C GLN A 615 -19.10 -29.27 3.15
N ILE A 616 -18.67 -30.32 2.45
CA ILE A 616 -18.16 -31.56 3.05
C ILE A 616 -16.93 -32.08 2.32
N GLN A 617 -15.87 -32.37 3.08
CA GLN A 617 -14.65 -33.01 2.62
C GLN A 617 -14.67 -34.52 2.88
N ASP A 618 -15.26 -35.01 3.98
CA ASP A 618 -15.18 -36.42 4.40
C ASP A 618 -16.53 -36.93 4.95
N PHE A 619 -17.03 -38.03 4.39
CA PHE A 619 -18.27 -38.70 4.82
C PHE A 619 -18.05 -39.55 6.08
N THR A 620 -17.66 -38.89 7.17
CA THR A 620 -17.68 -39.46 8.52
C THR A 620 -18.82 -38.85 9.33
N GLY A 621 -19.87 -39.63 9.59
CA GLY A 621 -21.05 -39.16 10.35
C GLY A 621 -20.78 -38.94 11.84
N GLY A 622 -21.72 -38.26 12.51
CA GLY A 622 -21.60 -37.84 13.91
C GLY A 622 -20.70 -36.62 14.11
N ALA A 623 -20.56 -36.17 15.37
CA ALA A 623 -19.86 -34.92 15.72
C ALA A 623 -18.32 -34.92 15.50
N GLY A 624 -17.72 -36.06 15.15
CA GLY A 624 -16.25 -36.25 15.07
C GLY A 624 -15.52 -35.54 13.92
N GLY A 625 -16.17 -34.59 13.24
CA GLY A 625 -15.63 -33.83 12.11
C GLY A 625 -16.29 -32.46 11.88
N ALA A 626 -17.13 -32.02 12.82
CA ALA A 626 -17.81 -30.73 12.79
C ALA A 626 -16.80 -29.57 12.70
N GLY A 627 -16.96 -28.71 11.69
CA GLY A 627 -16.10 -27.53 11.47
C GLY A 627 -14.67 -27.84 11.04
N THR A 628 -14.39 -29.09 10.67
CA THR A 628 -13.04 -29.54 10.25
C THR A 628 -13.06 -30.47 9.05
N LYS A 629 -14.17 -31.18 8.86
CA LYS A 629 -14.44 -32.08 7.72
C LYS A 629 -15.71 -31.72 6.96
N TYR A 630 -16.60 -30.97 7.61
CA TYR A 630 -17.81 -30.41 7.04
C TYR A 630 -18.19 -29.14 7.80
N ASP A 631 -18.92 -28.25 7.13
CA ASP A 631 -19.29 -26.96 7.68
C ASP A 631 -20.28 -27.06 8.84
N VAL A 632 -20.17 -26.12 9.77
CA VAL A 632 -21.10 -25.99 10.90
C VAL A 632 -21.47 -24.52 11.06
N LEU A 633 -22.75 -24.28 11.31
CA LEU A 633 -23.25 -22.96 11.70
C LEU A 633 -23.64 -22.99 13.18
N ASN A 634 -22.94 -22.22 14.00
CA ASN A 634 -23.23 -22.11 15.43
C ASN A 634 -24.15 -20.92 15.70
N PHE A 635 -25.04 -21.06 16.68
CA PHE A 635 -25.92 -19.98 17.12
C PHE A 635 -26.16 -20.02 18.64
N GLU A 636 -26.53 -18.89 19.26
CA GLU A 636 -27.06 -18.90 20.65
C GLU A 636 -28.58 -18.73 20.70
N THR A 637 -29.13 -17.97 19.75
CA THR A 637 -30.57 -17.85 19.51
C THR A 637 -30.87 -18.02 18.03
N LEU A 638 -31.94 -18.76 17.73
CA LEU A 638 -32.36 -19.05 16.37
C LEU A 638 -33.83 -18.71 16.16
N THR A 639 -34.14 -18.00 15.10
CA THR A 639 -35.50 -17.66 14.67
C THR A 639 -35.72 -18.11 13.23
N PHE A 640 -36.87 -18.71 12.95
CA PHE A 640 -37.30 -19.04 11.59
C PHE A 640 -38.45 -18.15 11.14
N GLU A 641 -38.43 -17.68 9.90
CA GLU A 641 -39.59 -17.00 9.32
C GLU A 641 -40.80 -17.95 9.21
N ALA A 642 -41.98 -17.45 9.57
CA ALA A 642 -43.20 -18.24 9.60
C ALA A 642 -43.63 -18.69 8.20
N GLY A 643 -43.77 -20.00 8.00
CA GLY A 643 -44.32 -20.57 6.76
C GLY A 643 -43.37 -20.58 5.57
N GLN A 644 -42.10 -20.19 5.77
CA GLN A 644 -41.06 -20.25 4.75
C GLN A 644 -40.12 -21.45 4.97
N THR A 645 -39.40 -21.79 3.90
CA THR A 645 -38.31 -22.77 3.93
C THR A 645 -36.98 -22.09 3.64
N PHE A 646 -35.96 -22.48 4.39
CA PHE A 646 -34.57 -22.09 4.20
C PHE A 646 -33.85 -23.15 3.35
N THR A 647 -32.98 -22.74 2.44
CA THR A 647 -32.33 -23.68 1.50
C THR A 647 -30.95 -24.08 1.99
N ILE A 648 -30.59 -25.35 1.82
CA ILE A 648 -29.24 -25.86 2.03
C ILE A 648 -28.75 -26.40 0.68
N ASN A 649 -27.64 -25.86 0.19
CA ASN A 649 -26.94 -26.41 -0.96
C ASN A 649 -25.80 -27.30 -0.46
N LEU A 650 -25.78 -28.57 -0.87
CA LEU A 650 -24.72 -29.51 -0.52
C LEU A 650 -23.63 -29.46 -1.57
N MET A 651 -22.42 -29.14 -1.13
CA MET A 651 -21.24 -29.10 -1.98
C MET A 651 -20.19 -30.06 -1.44
N ALA A 652 -19.69 -30.94 -2.30
CA ALA A 652 -18.58 -31.81 -1.95
C ALA A 652 -17.26 -31.17 -2.39
N LEU A 653 -16.23 -31.26 -1.54
CA LEU A 653 -14.90 -30.73 -1.79
C LEU A 653 -13.99 -31.76 -2.45
N ASN A 654 -12.93 -31.27 -3.13
CA ASN A 654 -11.87 -32.11 -3.67
C ASN A 654 -11.15 -32.86 -2.53
N SER A 655 -11.11 -34.18 -2.63
CA SER A 655 -10.35 -35.03 -1.72
C SER A 655 -8.84 -34.88 -1.94
N THR A 656 -8.06 -35.33 -0.97
CA THR A 656 -6.61 -35.59 -1.10
C THR A 656 -6.23 -36.52 -2.27
N SER A 657 -7.22 -37.07 -3.00
CA SER A 657 -7.09 -38.01 -4.11
C SER A 657 -7.07 -37.38 -5.51
N GLY A 658 -7.31 -36.07 -5.64
CA GLY A 658 -7.17 -35.32 -6.91
C GLY A 658 -8.39 -35.35 -7.83
N ASN A 659 -9.57 -35.80 -7.35
CA ASN A 659 -10.83 -35.78 -8.08
C ASN A 659 -11.75 -34.65 -7.56
N ALA A 660 -11.97 -33.61 -8.38
CA ALA A 660 -12.79 -32.45 -8.03
C ALA A 660 -14.21 -32.85 -7.59
N GLY A 661 -14.59 -32.37 -6.40
CA GLY A 661 -15.91 -32.59 -5.80
C GLY A 661 -16.16 -33.99 -5.24
N PHE A 662 -15.14 -34.87 -5.20
CA PHE A 662 -15.30 -36.20 -4.63
C PHE A 662 -14.78 -36.25 -3.18
N PRO A 663 -15.63 -36.53 -2.19
CA PRO A 663 -15.25 -36.49 -0.79
C PRO A 663 -14.37 -37.70 -0.39
N ASP A 664 -13.54 -37.50 0.62
CA ASP A 664 -12.79 -38.57 1.29
C ASP A 664 -13.73 -39.60 1.93
N ASN A 665 -13.23 -40.82 2.08
CA ASN A 665 -13.97 -41.98 2.62
C ASN A 665 -15.29 -42.29 1.90
N ALA A 666 -15.36 -42.07 0.58
CA ALA A 666 -16.54 -42.34 -0.25
C ALA A 666 -17.14 -43.77 -0.16
N GLY A 667 -16.39 -44.76 0.34
CA GLY A 667 -16.96 -46.08 0.69
C GLY A 667 -18.10 -46.01 1.73
N ASN A 668 -18.19 -44.89 2.46
CA ASN A 668 -19.23 -44.61 3.43
C ASN A 668 -20.51 -43.99 2.82
N LEU A 669 -20.54 -43.68 1.52
CA LEU A 669 -21.74 -43.15 0.82
C LEU A 669 -22.90 -44.16 0.78
N LEU A 670 -22.63 -45.44 1.02
CA LEU A 670 -23.64 -46.49 1.12
C LEU A 670 -24.25 -46.62 2.52
N ASN A 671 -23.72 -45.89 3.51
CA ASN A 671 -24.26 -45.90 4.86
C ASN A 671 -25.47 -44.96 4.98
N SER A 672 -26.37 -45.25 5.91
CA SER A 672 -27.44 -44.32 6.30
C SER A 672 -27.04 -43.60 7.58
N TYR A 673 -27.10 -42.26 7.56
CA TYR A 673 -26.81 -41.38 8.67
C TYR A 673 -28.11 -40.79 9.21
N GLN A 674 -28.49 -41.19 10.42
CA GLN A 674 -29.82 -40.96 10.98
C GLN A 674 -29.72 -40.49 12.44
N GLY A 675 -30.69 -39.71 12.88
CA GLY A 675 -30.71 -39.03 14.18
C GLY A 675 -29.45 -38.22 14.43
N THR A 676 -28.89 -38.37 15.63
CA THR A 676 -27.63 -37.74 16.07
C THR A 676 -26.37 -38.37 15.45
N ASN A 677 -26.52 -39.46 14.69
CA ASN A 677 -25.42 -40.01 13.87
C ASN A 677 -25.32 -39.30 12.50
N GLY A 678 -26.20 -38.33 12.22
CA GLY A 678 -26.08 -37.41 11.09
C GLY A 678 -24.87 -36.47 11.19
N PHE A 679 -24.73 -35.59 10.20
CA PHE A 679 -23.70 -34.54 10.19
C PHE A 679 -24.22 -33.34 10.99
N LEU A 680 -23.44 -32.83 11.94
CA LEU A 680 -23.86 -31.65 12.71
C LEU A 680 -23.97 -30.45 11.77
N LEU A 681 -25.16 -29.87 11.64
CA LEU A 681 -25.45 -28.79 10.69
C LEU A 681 -25.52 -27.45 11.42
N LEU A 682 -26.45 -27.36 12.39
CA LEU A 682 -26.60 -26.18 13.24
C LEU A 682 -26.36 -26.59 14.69
N ASN A 683 -25.48 -25.86 15.37
CA ASN A 683 -25.09 -26.13 16.76
C ASN A 683 -25.60 -25.00 17.65
N ASN A 684 -26.40 -25.33 18.66
CA ASN A 684 -26.98 -24.35 19.57
C ASN A 684 -25.95 -23.78 20.56
N ASN A 685 -24.71 -24.29 20.62
CA ASN A 685 -23.62 -23.71 21.43
C ASN A 685 -23.98 -23.39 22.90
N ASN A 686 -24.83 -24.21 23.54
CA ASN A 686 -25.41 -23.98 24.88
C ASN A 686 -26.31 -22.73 25.01
N GLY A 687 -26.79 -22.22 23.89
CA GLY A 687 -27.77 -21.17 23.74
C GLY A 687 -29.13 -21.52 24.34
N SER A 688 -29.93 -20.47 24.56
CA SER A 688 -31.10 -20.53 25.46
C SER A 688 -32.45 -20.47 24.74
N GLY A 689 -32.49 -20.39 23.41
CA GLY A 689 -33.78 -20.29 22.71
C GLY A 689 -33.76 -20.57 21.21
N ILE A 690 -34.68 -21.42 20.77
CA ILE A 690 -35.09 -21.54 19.37
C ILE A 690 -36.56 -21.09 19.31
N THR A 691 -36.82 -20.01 18.58
CA THR A 691 -38.19 -19.51 18.40
C THR A 691 -38.75 -20.08 17.11
N TRP A 692 -39.65 -21.03 17.27
CA TRP A 692 -40.41 -21.63 16.19
C TRP A 692 -41.75 -20.89 16.05
N ASN A 693 -42.04 -20.35 14.87
CA ASN A 693 -43.36 -19.78 14.58
C ASN A 693 -44.42 -20.89 14.38
N GLY A 694 -44.60 -21.80 15.36
CA GLY A 694 -45.70 -22.79 15.39
C GLY A 694 -45.39 -24.23 15.86
N TRP A 695 -44.19 -24.56 16.33
CA TRP A 695 -43.82 -25.90 16.84
C TRP A 695 -43.33 -25.80 18.29
N GLY A 696 -43.78 -26.69 19.19
CA GLY A 696 -43.37 -26.66 20.59
C GLY A 696 -41.93 -27.14 20.77
N ASP A 697 -41.17 -26.51 21.67
CA ASP A 697 -39.81 -26.95 22.02
C ASP A 697 -39.77 -28.42 22.48
N GLY A 698 -38.61 -29.08 22.30
CA GLY A 698 -38.29 -30.32 23.00
C GLY A 698 -38.63 -31.66 22.32
N SER A 699 -39.31 -31.69 21.17
CA SER A 699 -39.57 -32.96 20.44
C SER A 699 -38.57 -33.19 19.31
N ALA A 700 -37.75 -34.24 19.42
CA ALA A 700 -36.83 -34.63 18.36
C ALA A 700 -37.59 -35.14 17.12
N GLY A 701 -37.14 -34.75 15.92
CA GLY A 701 -37.83 -35.11 14.68
C GLY A 701 -37.24 -34.49 13.42
N VAL A 702 -37.71 -34.96 12.26
CA VAL A 702 -37.41 -34.35 10.95
C VAL A 702 -38.12 -33.01 10.84
N ILE A 703 -37.40 -31.99 10.38
CA ILE A 703 -37.87 -30.60 10.25
C ILE A 703 -38.14 -30.29 8.78
N SER A 704 -39.32 -29.74 8.49
CA SER A 704 -39.75 -29.39 7.12
C SER A 704 -39.38 -27.97 6.70
N ASN A 705 -38.79 -27.16 7.58
CA ASN A 705 -38.36 -25.79 7.30
C ASN A 705 -37.10 -25.70 6.43
N PHE A 706 -36.48 -26.83 6.09
CA PHE A 706 -35.31 -26.87 5.22
C PHE A 706 -35.63 -27.55 3.89
N ASN A 707 -35.19 -26.92 2.81
CA ASN A 707 -35.07 -27.57 1.51
C ASN A 707 -33.61 -27.94 1.29
N VAL A 708 -33.32 -29.18 0.90
CA VAL A 708 -31.96 -29.66 0.70
C VAL A 708 -31.73 -29.96 -0.78
N ASN A 709 -30.79 -29.24 -1.38
CA ASN A 709 -30.37 -29.43 -2.77
C ASN A 709 -29.04 -30.21 -2.80
N SER A 710 -29.05 -31.43 -3.31
CA SER A 710 -27.88 -32.30 -3.40
C SER A 710 -27.34 -32.50 -4.82
N ASP A 711 -28.00 -31.94 -5.85
CA ASP A 711 -27.68 -32.15 -7.28
C ASP A 711 -26.17 -32.05 -7.60
N ASP A 712 -25.49 -31.07 -7.01
CA ASP A 712 -24.06 -30.84 -7.21
C ASP A 712 -23.21 -31.97 -6.58
N SER A 713 -23.43 -32.23 -5.29
CA SER A 713 -22.79 -33.35 -4.60
C SER A 713 -23.08 -34.71 -5.25
N ASP A 714 -24.29 -34.94 -5.77
CA ASP A 714 -24.69 -36.20 -6.39
C ASP A 714 -24.07 -36.40 -7.77
N TYR A 715 -23.88 -35.31 -8.52
CA TYR A 715 -23.15 -35.31 -9.79
C TYR A 715 -21.70 -35.73 -9.59
N HIS A 716 -21.01 -35.10 -8.63
CA HIS A 716 -19.59 -35.36 -8.38
C HIS A 716 -19.34 -36.69 -7.64
N ALA A 717 -20.18 -37.05 -6.67
CA ALA A 717 -20.06 -38.29 -5.89
C ALA A 717 -20.71 -39.51 -6.57
N GLY A 718 -21.47 -39.32 -7.66
CA GLY A 718 -22.16 -40.38 -8.40
C GLY A 718 -23.33 -41.02 -7.63
N ASN A 719 -23.97 -40.28 -6.73
CA ASN A 719 -24.87 -40.81 -5.71
C ASN A 719 -26.33 -40.33 -5.84
N TRP A 720 -26.96 -40.62 -6.98
CA TRP A 720 -28.29 -40.12 -7.35
C TRP A 720 -29.49 -40.75 -6.63
N TYR A 721 -29.26 -41.60 -5.64
CA TYR A 721 -30.31 -42.44 -5.03
C TYR A 721 -30.37 -42.31 -3.51
N GLY A 722 -29.88 -41.23 -2.92
CA GLY A 722 -30.02 -40.98 -1.49
C GLY A 722 -30.98 -39.83 -1.19
N ASP A 723 -31.68 -39.92 -0.07
CA ASP A 723 -32.58 -38.86 0.39
C ASP A 723 -31.93 -38.09 1.54
N TRP A 724 -31.91 -36.76 1.43
CA TRP A 724 -31.42 -35.84 2.46
C TRP A 724 -32.57 -35.16 3.21
N ASN A 725 -32.44 -35.01 4.52
CA ASN A 725 -33.35 -34.21 5.34
C ASN A 725 -32.64 -33.65 6.59
N VAL A 726 -33.28 -32.70 7.30
CA VAL A 726 -32.73 -32.12 8.53
C VAL A 726 -33.48 -32.64 9.74
N TRP A 727 -32.75 -33.04 10.77
CA TRP A 727 -33.27 -33.56 12.02
C TRP A 727 -32.89 -32.71 13.21
N TYR A 728 -33.89 -32.32 14.00
CA TYR A 728 -33.72 -31.66 15.27
C TYR A 728 -33.62 -32.69 16.41
N ASN A 729 -32.63 -32.56 17.29
CA ASN A 729 -32.40 -33.52 18.37
C ASN A 729 -33.30 -33.33 19.61
N GLY A 730 -34.11 -32.27 19.67
CA GLY A 730 -34.91 -31.93 20.85
C GLY A 730 -34.14 -31.17 21.93
N GLY A 731 -32.82 -31.05 21.82
CA GLY A 731 -31.91 -30.39 22.77
C GLY A 731 -31.28 -29.09 22.26
N GLY A 732 -31.49 -28.74 20.98
CA GLY A 732 -30.99 -27.48 20.39
C GLY A 732 -30.33 -27.67 19.03
N ASP A 733 -29.72 -28.82 18.79
CA ASP A 733 -28.88 -29.03 17.61
C ASP A 733 -29.66 -29.67 16.45
N PHE A 734 -29.18 -29.38 15.25
CA PHE A 734 -29.72 -29.84 13.99
C PHE A 734 -28.67 -30.67 13.27
N TYR A 735 -29.11 -31.80 12.72
CA TYR A 735 -28.27 -32.73 12.00
C TYR A 735 -28.79 -32.94 10.60
N LEU A 736 -27.90 -32.86 9.62
CA LEU A 736 -28.17 -33.26 8.27
C LEU A 736 -28.12 -34.79 8.19
N GLN A 737 -29.22 -35.40 7.75
CA GLN A 737 -29.39 -36.84 7.63
C GLN A 737 -29.34 -37.27 6.17
N TYR A 738 -28.83 -38.48 5.97
CA TYR A 738 -28.74 -39.11 4.67
C TYR A 738 -29.26 -40.55 4.76
N SER A 739 -30.17 -40.92 3.86
CA SER A 739 -30.67 -42.29 3.73
C SER A 739 -30.32 -42.84 2.36
N ALA A 740 -29.44 -43.84 2.29
CA ALA A 740 -29.14 -44.53 1.05
C ALA A 740 -30.35 -45.38 0.60
N VAL A 741 -30.89 -45.17 -0.60
CA VAL A 741 -31.89 -46.07 -1.17
C VAL A 741 -31.18 -47.33 -1.69
N PRO A 742 -31.61 -48.56 -1.33
CA PRO A 742 -31.04 -49.77 -1.89
C PRO A 742 -31.23 -49.80 -3.40
N GLU A 743 -30.19 -50.17 -4.17
CA GLU A 743 -30.27 -50.23 -5.63
C GLU A 743 -31.57 -50.91 -6.11
N PRO A 744 -32.25 -50.40 -7.15
CA PRO A 744 -33.48 -50.99 -7.69
C PRO A 744 -33.33 -52.48 -8.06
N SER A 745 -32.10 -52.89 -8.37
CA SER A 745 -31.70 -54.26 -8.69
C SER A 745 -31.97 -55.25 -7.55
N THR A 746 -31.85 -54.83 -6.29
CA THR A 746 -32.03 -55.70 -5.12
C THR A 746 -33.49 -56.11 -4.95
N TYR A 747 -34.42 -55.18 -5.18
CA TYR A 747 -35.86 -55.48 -5.16
C TYR A 747 -36.27 -56.40 -6.32
N ILE A 748 -35.73 -56.18 -7.52
CA ILE A 748 -36.02 -57.00 -8.71
C ILE A 748 -35.37 -58.40 -8.58
N MET A 749 -34.17 -58.50 -8.01
CA MET A 749 -33.47 -59.77 -7.83
C MET A 749 -34.10 -60.61 -6.70
N VAL A 750 -34.50 -59.99 -5.59
CA VAL A 750 -35.20 -60.68 -4.49
C VAL A 750 -36.60 -61.12 -4.92
N THR A 751 -37.37 -60.29 -5.62
CA THR A 751 -38.67 -60.73 -6.17
C THR A 751 -38.49 -61.82 -7.24
N GLY A 752 -37.47 -61.73 -8.10
CA GLY A 752 -37.11 -62.79 -9.05
C GLY A 752 -36.75 -64.12 -8.36
N LEU A 753 -35.98 -64.07 -7.27
CA LEU A 753 -35.56 -65.23 -6.49
C LEU A 753 -36.73 -65.90 -5.74
N PHE A 754 -37.75 -65.15 -5.31
CA PHE A 754 -38.97 -65.70 -4.71
C PHE A 754 -40.00 -66.21 -5.75
N MET A 755 -39.97 -65.72 -6.99
CA MET A 755 -40.82 -66.25 -8.08
C MET A 755 -40.27 -67.56 -8.69
N LEU A 756 -38.96 -67.81 -8.62
CA LEU A 756 -38.30 -69.01 -9.15
C LEU A 756 -38.77 -70.34 -8.52
N PRO A 757 -38.97 -70.46 -7.19
CA PRO A 757 -39.57 -71.64 -6.58
C PRO A 757 -41.02 -71.90 -7.02
N GLY A 758 -41.83 -70.84 -7.14
CA GLY A 758 -43.23 -70.92 -7.60
C GLY A 758 -43.34 -71.40 -9.06
N TYR A 759 -42.46 -70.90 -9.94
CA TYR A 759 -42.43 -71.30 -11.35
C TYR A 759 -41.94 -72.75 -11.55
N ARG A 760 -41.04 -73.25 -10.69
CA ARG A 760 -40.60 -74.66 -10.70
C ARG A 760 -41.70 -75.63 -10.24
N TRP A 761 -42.58 -75.20 -9.33
CA TRP A 761 -43.75 -75.99 -8.89
C TRP A 761 -44.80 -76.10 -10.02
N ILE A 762 -45.09 -74.99 -10.72
CA ILE A 762 -46.02 -74.96 -11.86
C ILE A 762 -45.53 -75.82 -13.04
N ARG A 763 -44.22 -75.84 -13.32
CA ARG A 763 -43.63 -76.71 -14.36
C ARG A 763 -43.74 -78.21 -14.03
N ARG A 764 -43.69 -78.60 -12.76
CA ARG A 764 -43.85 -80.01 -12.34
C ARG A 764 -45.30 -80.49 -12.47
N PHE A 765 -46.29 -79.63 -12.26
CA PHE A 765 -47.71 -79.96 -12.52
C PHE A 765 -48.01 -80.15 -14.01
N ARG A 766 -47.49 -79.26 -14.88
CA ARG A 766 -47.68 -79.41 -16.35
C ARG A 766 -47.04 -80.66 -16.94
N LYS A 767 -45.98 -81.21 -16.31
CA LYS A 767 -45.30 -82.42 -16.79
C LYS A 767 -46.03 -83.71 -16.38
N LYS A 768 -46.80 -83.71 -15.29
CA LYS A 768 -47.62 -84.87 -14.86
C LYS A 768 -48.91 -85.04 -15.67
N ILE A 769 -49.45 -83.96 -16.24
CA ILE A 769 -50.69 -84.00 -17.04
C ILE A 769 -50.45 -84.55 -18.46
N LYS A 770 -49.24 -84.42 -19.02
CA LYS A 770 -48.93 -84.88 -20.39
C LYS A 770 -48.61 -86.37 -20.54
N SER A 771 -48.57 -87.15 -19.45
CA SER A 771 -48.17 -88.57 -19.47
C SER A 771 -49.32 -89.54 -19.20
N ALA A 772 -50.59 -89.08 -19.23
CA ALA A 772 -51.75 -89.93 -18.93
C ALA A 772 -52.71 -90.21 -20.12
N ASP A 773 -52.56 -89.55 -21.27
CA ASP A 773 -53.51 -89.69 -22.40
C ASP A 773 -52.83 -90.16 -23.70
N ALA A 774 -52.26 -91.37 -23.68
CA ALA A 774 -51.82 -92.05 -24.90
C ALA A 774 -52.04 -93.57 -24.82
N GLU A 775 -53.31 -93.99 -24.75
CA GLU A 775 -53.74 -95.33 -25.17
C GLU A 775 -55.22 -95.28 -25.60
N PHE A 776 -55.59 -96.06 -26.64
CA PHE A 776 -56.89 -96.20 -27.35
C PHE A 776 -57.18 -95.16 -28.47
N ASP A 777 -57.50 -95.49 -29.73
CA ASP A 777 -57.83 -96.77 -30.38
C ASP A 777 -57.72 -96.66 -31.93
N GLU A 778 -57.65 -97.82 -32.60
CA GLU A 778 -57.44 -98.12 -34.03
C GLU A 778 -58.63 -97.81 -34.97
N VAL A 779 -58.34 -97.54 -36.27
CA VAL A 779 -58.76 -98.34 -37.45
C VAL A 779 -57.67 -98.28 -38.52
#